data_AF-A0A2A2R370-F1
#
_entry.id   AF-A0A2A2R370-F1
#
_cell.length_a   1.000
_cell.length_b   1.000
_cell.length_c   1.000
_cell.angle_alpha   90.00
_cell.angle_beta   90.00
_cell.angle_gamma   90.00
#
_symmetry.space_group_name_H-M   'P 1'
#
loop_
_entity.id
_entity.type
_entity.pdbx_description
1 polymer ?
#
loop_
_entity_poly.entity_id
_entity_poly.type
_entity_poly.pdbx_seq_one_letter_code
_entity_poly.pdbx_strand_id
1 'polypeptide(L)'
;MTSPRLSFRSLMRYVLFHRGSSTPCIRVAVAFIAFCLATVGGGHRASATTLYWTAGDNSWSTSTTVFPWATTSTGSASTAWTNGYDAEIVTANPNIHVWNATVGTLTIDNGATFYASGTTSVTRGLIITGGGSGDFTVRDDRTSGGTSLKISLNGTSAWNGTATIIGSSTSTVSLVIGSTASTGANATGVDTKVTLEGGNLEVGYGLVGSTATIGQLSGTGTVKLDGTYSNTAGTRTLRVEQSANTTFNGSIGANQTRTDNILAFVKAGSGTLAVNGSGGYAGQTTVEGGKLYLNGSYGTGITNVNGQGDYVVKNGATLGINGTITLSTGSSIRGIVVENGGILQAGTPDTAGTLTLAGGSSSSVGLLFQGNATIEFRLGVTQDLITLSNTAMTGSALGGDNSIAFDFIYNGGDILNQTLDLISFGGTTTGIALSTFTLSQAAVESGWAGTFSYGGDGNLLQFTIISVPEPRIWMFMMAGLLLVFGVIYRRNRQTISTNRVGFLGISVMLFLAISFTARAENLIPNPGFEAGMSRWKSPYIPADSQEKGCVFTLSETDTHSGQFCAAMEAAEPGARMAITPANMPLAVQLGSYHVTVWVRAGENFRADPSQTGMLIRLAYFSGANKTPLKFQSIDWKGHVLDGVNPSGWATAPVPKAWTEINAVIDVPNGAERLAMDLFLWRATGKLYFDDVSIIRE
;
A
#
# COMPACT_ATOMS: atom_id res chain seq x y z
N MET A 1 57.67 48.31 18.00
CA MET A 1 58.55 47.14 17.80
C MET A 1 57.82 45.91 18.34
N THR A 2 56.63 45.48 17.89
CA THR A 2 56.13 45.08 16.56
C THR A 2 56.91 43.94 15.90
N SER A 3 56.50 42.70 16.21
CA SER A 3 56.71 41.50 15.40
C SER A 3 55.34 40.80 15.20
N PRO A 4 54.90 40.54 13.94
CA PRO A 4 53.56 40.07 13.62
C PRO A 4 53.49 38.61 13.13
N ARG A 5 52.24 38.14 12.99
CA ARG A 5 51.76 36.91 12.32
C ARG A 5 52.14 36.83 10.83
N LEU A 6 52.31 35.61 10.30
CA LEU A 6 52.03 35.17 8.90
C LEU A 6 51.94 33.62 8.93
N SER A 7 50.82 32.95 8.58
CA SER A 7 50.09 32.86 7.30
C SER A 7 50.62 31.76 6.38
N PHE A 8 49.82 30.69 6.31
CA PHE A 8 49.93 29.51 5.45
C PHE A 8 49.39 29.83 4.05
N ARG A 9 50.22 29.79 2.99
CA ARG A 9 49.76 29.63 1.59
C ARG A 9 50.84 29.01 0.71
N SER A 10 50.43 27.93 0.04
CA SER A 10 50.86 27.42 -1.27
C SER A 10 52.35 27.20 -1.54
N LEU A 11 52.71 25.97 -1.91
CA LEU A 11 53.12 25.73 -3.30
C LEU A 11 53.06 24.25 -3.68
N MET A 12 52.35 24.01 -4.78
CA MET A 12 52.35 22.81 -5.59
C MET A 12 53.53 22.92 -6.57
N ARG A 13 54.05 21.74 -7.01
CA ARG A 13 54.68 21.42 -8.31
C ARG A 13 56.20 21.19 -8.38
N TYR A 14 56.49 20.00 -8.96
CA TYR A 14 57.53 19.69 -9.97
C TYR A 14 58.96 19.40 -9.41
N VAL A 15 59.74 18.39 -9.85
CA VAL A 15 59.62 17.41 -10.95
C VAL A 15 60.76 16.35 -10.91
N LEU A 16 60.54 15.21 -11.60
CA LEU A 16 61.49 14.23 -12.22
C LEU A 16 62.59 13.53 -11.36
N PHE A 17 62.50 12.20 -11.15
CA PHE A 17 63.00 11.06 -11.97
C PHE A 17 64.50 10.74 -11.82
N HIS A 18 64.81 9.61 -11.16
CA HIS A 18 65.90 8.72 -11.60
C HIS A 18 65.63 7.25 -11.26
N ARG A 19 65.82 6.40 -12.29
CA ARG A 19 65.78 4.94 -12.27
C ARG A 19 67.12 4.38 -11.78
N GLY A 20 67.10 3.18 -11.16
CA GLY A 20 68.06 2.14 -11.52
C GLY A 20 68.77 1.35 -10.40
N SER A 21 68.33 0.09 -10.26
CA SER A 21 69.15 -1.14 -10.17
C SER A 21 69.57 -1.78 -8.82
N SER A 22 69.36 -3.10 -8.81
CA SER A 22 70.05 -4.24 -8.15
C SER A 22 69.87 -4.56 -6.65
N THR A 23 69.15 -5.67 -6.42
CA THR A 23 69.24 -6.67 -5.31
C THR A 23 70.52 -7.54 -5.44
N PRO A 24 70.85 -8.50 -4.53
CA PRO A 24 70.29 -8.84 -3.20
C PRO A 24 71.37 -9.06 -2.08
N CYS A 25 70.96 -9.12 -0.80
CA CYS A 25 71.62 -9.99 0.20
C CYS A 25 70.70 -10.23 1.41
N ILE A 26 70.21 -11.46 1.51
CA ILE A 26 69.49 -12.03 2.66
C ILE A 26 70.53 -12.49 3.68
N ARG A 27 70.48 -11.99 4.93
CA ARG A 27 70.79 -12.79 6.12
C ARG A 27 69.89 -12.39 7.29
N VAL A 28 69.26 -13.44 7.79
CA VAL A 28 68.37 -13.59 8.95
C VAL A 28 69.09 -13.23 10.25
N ALA A 29 68.45 -12.45 11.13
CA ALA A 29 68.50 -12.65 12.57
C ALA A 29 67.32 -11.95 13.26
N VAL A 30 66.69 -12.71 14.13
CA VAL A 30 65.44 -12.50 14.86
C VAL A 30 65.61 -11.48 16.00
N ALA A 31 64.48 -10.89 16.41
CA ALA A 31 64.20 -10.17 17.66
C ALA A 31 64.29 -8.64 17.62
N PHE A 32 63.14 -7.97 17.50
CA PHE A 32 62.46 -7.37 18.65
C PHE A 32 61.09 -6.84 18.22
N ILE A 33 60.03 -7.55 18.64
CA ILE A 33 58.65 -7.07 18.65
C ILE A 33 58.51 -6.18 19.88
N ALA A 34 58.37 -4.88 19.69
CA ALA A 34 57.60 -3.96 20.54
C ALA A 34 57.64 -2.56 19.93
N PHE A 35 56.51 -1.86 19.96
CA PHE A 35 56.34 -0.46 19.57
C PHE A 35 56.23 -0.13 18.07
N CYS A 36 55.09 -0.51 17.47
CA CYS A 36 54.43 0.22 16.39
C CYS A 36 52.94 -0.14 16.36
N LEU A 37 52.13 0.46 17.25
CA LEU A 37 50.66 0.46 17.11
C LEU A 37 50.07 1.81 17.55
N ALA A 38 50.18 2.78 16.64
CA ALA A 38 49.40 4.01 16.55
C ALA A 38 49.63 4.48 15.11
N THR A 39 48.67 4.66 14.20
CA THR A 39 47.30 5.14 14.31
C THR A 39 46.52 4.66 13.08
N VAL A 40 45.65 3.66 13.26
CA VAL A 40 44.42 3.55 12.46
C VAL A 40 43.30 3.58 13.48
N GLY A 41 42.83 4.79 13.79
CA GLY A 41 41.70 5.03 14.68
C GLY A 41 40.39 4.61 14.02
N GLY A 42 40.24 3.32 13.75
CA GLY A 42 38.92 2.70 13.66
C GLY A 42 38.37 2.64 15.08
N GLY A 43 37.62 3.66 15.48
CA GLY A 43 36.93 3.68 16.76
C GLY A 43 35.94 2.52 16.81
N HIS A 44 36.36 1.39 17.38
CA HIS A 44 35.45 0.43 17.95
C HIS A 44 34.65 1.19 19.01
N ARG A 45 33.43 1.64 18.67
CA ARG A 45 32.47 2.11 19.66
C ARG A 45 32.32 0.96 20.65
N ALA A 46 32.77 1.15 21.89
CA ALA A 46 32.32 0.30 22.98
C ALA A 46 30.79 0.25 22.89
N SER A 47 30.20 -0.94 22.89
CA SER A 47 28.74 -1.11 22.85
C SER A 47 28.14 -0.20 23.92
N ALA A 48 27.23 0.69 23.53
CA ALA A 48 26.54 1.52 24.49
C ALA A 48 25.88 0.61 25.54
N THR A 49 25.88 1.02 26.81
CA THR A 49 25.18 0.27 27.85
C THR A 49 23.68 0.42 27.63
N THR A 50 22.93 -0.68 27.62
CA THR A 50 21.47 -0.67 27.52
C THR A 50 20.84 -0.42 28.89
N LEU A 51 19.87 0.48 28.95
CA LEU A 51 19.01 0.70 30.13
C LEU A 51 17.57 0.34 29.81
N TYR A 52 16.87 -0.17 30.81
CA TYR A 52 15.50 -0.67 30.68
C TYR A 52 14.53 0.27 31.39
N TRP A 53 13.52 0.78 30.69
CA TRP A 53 12.42 1.50 31.30
C TRP A 53 11.47 0.49 31.94
N THR A 54 11.61 0.30 33.25
CA THR A 54 10.77 -0.60 34.06
C THR A 54 9.79 0.16 34.96
N ALA A 55 9.85 1.48 34.96
CA ALA A 55 8.87 2.33 35.64
C ALA A 55 7.55 2.38 34.87
N GLY A 56 6.47 2.76 35.58
CA GLY A 56 5.21 3.19 34.94
C GLY A 56 5.34 4.60 34.36
N ASP A 57 4.34 5.44 34.57
CA ASP A 57 4.36 6.84 34.11
C ASP A 57 5.43 7.64 34.86
N ASN A 58 6.36 8.26 34.11
CA ASN A 58 7.45 9.05 34.69
C ASN A 58 8.10 10.00 33.66
N SER A 59 9.15 10.71 34.06
CA SER A 59 9.90 11.62 33.19
C SER A 59 11.19 11.00 32.64
N TRP A 60 11.37 11.04 31.33
CA TRP A 60 12.66 10.79 30.69
C TRP A 60 13.47 12.08 30.71
N SER A 61 14.43 12.15 31.63
CA SER A 61 15.36 13.27 31.76
C SER A 61 16.76 12.79 32.13
N THR A 62 17.77 13.59 31.83
CA THR A 62 19.14 13.40 32.33
C THR A 62 19.32 13.85 33.79
N SER A 63 18.21 14.14 34.50
CA SER A 63 18.28 14.54 35.90
C SER A 63 18.74 13.37 36.77
N THR A 64 19.71 13.61 37.65
CA THR A 64 20.19 12.61 38.61
C THR A 64 19.26 12.41 39.81
N THR A 65 18.07 13.01 39.80
CA THR A 65 17.05 12.86 40.86
C THR A 65 15.84 12.06 40.41
N VAL A 66 15.81 11.62 39.15
CA VAL A 66 14.70 10.87 38.53
C VAL A 66 15.29 9.55 38.05
N PHE A 67 14.85 8.43 38.66
CA PHE A 67 15.44 7.11 38.45
C PHE A 67 14.49 6.08 37.81
N PRO A 68 13.85 6.36 36.65
CA PRO A 68 12.87 5.45 36.04
C PRO A 68 13.50 4.27 35.30
N TRP A 69 14.83 4.19 35.25
CA TRP A 69 15.58 3.19 34.50
C TRP A 69 16.14 2.09 35.40
N ALA A 70 16.30 0.89 34.85
CA ALA A 70 17.01 -0.23 35.46
C ALA A 70 18.17 -0.70 34.55
N THR A 71 19.13 -1.41 35.14
CA THR A 71 20.25 -2.03 34.40
C THR A 71 19.92 -3.42 33.87
N THR A 72 18.74 -3.96 34.21
CA THR A 72 18.21 -5.25 33.73
C THR A 72 16.73 -5.12 33.41
N SER A 73 16.22 -5.89 32.44
CA SER A 73 14.82 -5.84 31.99
C SER A 73 13.79 -6.15 33.07
N THR A 74 14.14 -6.93 34.09
CA THR A 74 13.26 -7.27 35.23
C THR A 74 13.60 -6.50 36.51
N GLY A 75 14.57 -5.57 36.43
CA GLY A 75 15.07 -4.85 37.59
C GLY A 75 14.16 -3.71 38.02
N SER A 76 14.16 -3.38 39.30
CA SER A 76 13.49 -2.17 39.78
C SER A 76 14.19 -0.90 39.27
N ALA A 77 13.37 0.08 38.90
CA ALA A 77 13.83 1.40 38.49
C ALA A 77 14.70 2.04 39.61
N SER A 78 15.98 2.28 39.31
CA SER A 78 17.01 2.65 40.29
C SER A 78 18.17 3.48 39.73
N THR A 79 18.19 3.74 38.41
CA THR A 79 19.24 4.54 37.77
C THR A 79 18.67 5.68 36.92
N ALA A 80 19.47 6.73 36.76
CA ALA A 80 19.16 7.89 35.93
C ALA A 80 19.57 7.63 34.47
N TRP A 81 18.97 8.38 33.54
CA TRP A 81 19.31 8.30 32.12
C TRP A 81 20.67 8.94 31.83
N THR A 82 21.46 8.32 30.94
CA THR A 82 22.68 8.89 30.37
C THR A 82 22.55 8.98 28.85
N ASN A 83 22.79 10.16 28.27
CA ASN A 83 22.65 10.34 26.83
C ASN A 83 23.64 9.47 26.02
N GLY A 84 23.17 8.97 24.89
CA GLY A 84 23.92 8.09 24.00
C GLY A 84 23.89 6.61 24.40
N TYR A 85 23.22 6.27 25.51
CA TYR A 85 22.96 4.88 25.89
C TYR A 85 21.83 4.29 25.04
N ASP A 86 21.76 2.97 25.01
CA ASP A 86 20.64 2.26 24.40
C ASP A 86 19.49 2.16 25.39
N ALA A 87 18.25 2.14 24.90
CA ALA A 87 17.05 2.10 25.72
C ALA A 87 16.09 0.99 25.27
N GLU A 88 15.53 0.27 26.23
CA GLU A 88 14.47 -0.70 26.02
C GLU A 88 13.28 -0.39 26.92
N ILE A 89 12.11 -0.15 26.34
CA ILE A 89 10.86 0.10 27.06
C ILE A 89 10.10 -1.21 27.18
N VAL A 90 10.29 -1.87 28.32
CA VAL A 90 9.68 -3.17 28.64
C VAL A 90 8.33 -3.04 29.36
N THR A 91 8.11 -1.91 30.04
CA THR A 91 6.79 -1.59 30.62
C THR A 91 5.77 -1.42 29.51
N ALA A 92 4.58 -2.00 29.68
CA ALA A 92 3.49 -1.85 28.72
C ALA A 92 2.85 -0.46 28.77
N ASN A 93 2.79 0.21 27.61
CA ASN A 93 2.10 1.48 27.37
C ASN A 93 2.37 2.63 28.38
N PRO A 94 3.62 2.91 28.81
CA PRO A 94 3.88 4.00 29.73
C PRO A 94 3.65 5.37 29.09
N ASN A 95 3.18 6.33 29.88
CA ASN A 95 3.22 7.75 29.54
C ASN A 95 4.54 8.34 30.02
N ILE A 96 5.40 8.71 29.08
CA ILE A 96 6.75 9.19 29.31
C ILE A 96 6.82 10.68 29.02
N HIS A 97 7.00 11.47 30.07
CA HIS A 97 7.23 12.90 29.95
C HIS A 97 8.65 13.19 29.48
N VAL A 98 8.80 13.63 28.22
CA VAL A 98 10.10 13.84 27.60
C VAL A 98 10.60 15.26 27.88
N TRP A 99 11.87 15.35 28.30
CA TRP A 99 12.63 16.60 28.35
C TRP A 99 13.49 16.75 27.10
N ASN A 100 14.81 16.59 27.24
CA ASN A 100 15.75 16.52 26.14
C ASN A 100 16.64 15.31 26.37
N ALA A 101 16.54 14.33 25.48
CA ALA A 101 17.30 13.09 25.58
C ALA A 101 17.84 12.68 24.22
N THR A 102 19.01 12.04 24.24
CA THR A 102 19.59 11.38 23.07
C THR A 102 19.81 9.92 23.41
N VAL A 103 19.33 9.05 22.54
CA VAL A 103 19.41 7.59 22.66
C VAL A 103 20.22 7.02 21.49
N GLY A 104 20.99 5.98 21.78
CA GLY A 104 21.63 5.13 20.77
C GLY A 104 20.54 4.37 20.02
N THR A 105 20.24 3.16 20.46
CA THR A 105 19.10 2.36 19.97
C THR A 105 17.90 2.44 20.90
N LEU A 106 16.68 2.42 20.35
CA LEU A 106 15.43 2.43 21.13
C LEU A 106 14.51 1.27 20.74
N THR A 107 14.27 0.36 21.67
CA THR A 107 13.30 -0.74 21.52
C THR A 107 12.08 -0.47 22.40
N ILE A 108 10.87 -0.69 21.89
CA ILE A 108 9.60 -0.53 22.62
C ILE A 108 8.79 -1.82 22.46
N ASP A 109 8.64 -2.58 23.53
CA ASP A 109 8.05 -3.93 23.43
C ASP A 109 6.51 -3.89 23.32
N ASN A 110 5.88 -2.96 24.04
CA ASN A 110 4.44 -2.99 24.31
C ASN A 110 3.80 -1.59 24.21
N GLY A 111 4.25 -0.80 23.23
CA GLY A 111 3.78 0.57 23.01
C GLY A 111 4.32 1.57 24.05
N ALA A 112 4.47 2.84 23.66
CA ALA A 112 4.76 3.94 24.59
C ALA A 112 4.13 5.26 24.12
N THR A 113 3.81 6.16 25.05
CA THR A 113 3.41 7.53 24.73
C THR A 113 4.45 8.52 25.23
N PHE A 114 5.06 9.27 24.31
CA PHE A 114 5.95 10.38 24.61
C PHE A 114 5.16 11.69 24.63
N TYR A 115 5.27 12.44 25.72
CA TYR A 115 4.56 13.72 25.82
C TYR A 115 5.39 14.83 26.45
N ALA A 116 5.00 16.07 26.16
CA ALA A 116 5.47 17.27 26.85
C ALA A 116 4.31 17.89 27.62
N SER A 117 4.61 18.48 28.79
CA SER A 117 3.64 19.19 29.62
C SER A 117 4.29 20.36 30.36
N GLY A 118 3.46 21.25 30.94
CA GLY A 118 3.90 22.45 31.66
C GLY A 118 3.73 23.75 30.87
N THR A 119 4.24 24.85 31.42
CA THR A 119 4.05 26.22 30.89
C THR A 119 5.31 26.82 30.28
N THR A 120 6.43 26.10 30.27
CA THR A 120 7.71 26.63 29.81
C THR A 120 7.83 26.57 28.29
N SER A 121 8.23 27.71 27.70
CA SER A 121 8.47 27.87 26.26
C SER A 121 9.84 27.29 25.86
N VAL A 122 10.04 25.99 26.07
CA VAL A 122 11.23 25.27 25.60
C VAL A 122 10.85 24.18 24.61
N THR A 123 11.59 24.12 23.49
CA THR A 123 11.54 22.96 22.59
C THR A 123 12.07 21.75 23.32
N ARG A 124 11.34 20.64 23.20
CA ARG A 124 11.67 19.36 23.80
C ARG A 124 11.82 18.30 22.74
N GLY A 125 12.59 17.27 23.03
CA GLY A 125 12.69 16.17 22.10
C GLY A 125 13.52 14.98 22.53
N LEU A 126 13.33 13.93 21.75
CA LEU A 126 14.08 12.69 21.81
C LEU A 126 14.80 12.53 20.47
N ILE A 127 16.12 12.35 20.50
CA ILE A 127 16.93 12.09 19.31
C ILE A 127 17.40 10.65 19.36
N ILE A 128 16.98 9.85 18.39
CA ILE A 128 17.40 8.46 18.22
C ILE A 128 18.52 8.42 17.17
N THR A 129 19.72 8.02 17.58
CA THR A 129 20.94 8.10 16.75
C THR A 129 21.38 6.75 16.16
N GLY A 130 20.76 5.67 16.60
CA GLY A 130 20.89 4.31 16.08
C GLY A 130 19.56 3.81 15.51
N GLY A 131 19.29 2.51 15.64
CA GLY A 131 18.01 1.91 15.23
C GLY A 131 16.92 2.06 16.27
N GLY A 132 15.71 1.69 15.87
CA GLY A 132 14.67 1.48 16.85
C GLY A 132 13.52 0.66 16.33
N SER A 133 12.71 0.17 17.25
CA SER A 133 11.56 -0.65 16.95
C SER A 133 10.44 -0.49 17.97
N GLY A 134 9.26 -0.91 17.57
CA GLY A 134 8.03 -0.85 18.35
C GLY A 134 7.13 0.31 17.97
N ASP A 135 5.96 0.34 18.59
CA ASP A 135 4.97 1.38 18.35
C ASP A 135 5.09 2.49 19.39
N PHE A 136 4.93 3.74 18.96
CA PHE A 136 4.84 4.87 19.90
C PHE A 136 3.88 5.95 19.45
N THR A 137 3.37 6.67 20.43
CA THR A 137 2.56 7.88 20.24
C THR A 137 3.33 9.11 20.73
N VAL A 138 3.19 10.23 20.04
CA VAL A 138 3.72 11.53 20.46
C VAL A 138 2.57 12.51 20.57
N ARG A 139 2.46 13.20 21.71
CA ARG A 139 1.47 14.27 21.91
C ARG A 139 2.02 15.39 22.76
N ASP A 140 1.38 16.54 22.72
CA ASP A 140 1.80 17.69 23.53
C ASP A 140 0.62 18.22 24.35
N ASP A 141 0.69 18.00 25.66
CA ASP A 141 -0.36 18.30 26.63
C ASP A 141 -0.22 19.74 27.19
N ARG A 142 0.68 20.56 26.63
CA ARG A 142 0.84 21.95 27.05
C ARG A 142 -0.36 22.80 26.65
N THR A 143 -0.85 23.60 27.59
CA THR A 143 -1.99 24.50 27.39
C THR A 143 -1.56 25.91 26.95
N SER A 144 -0.26 26.22 26.96
CA SER A 144 0.29 27.52 26.56
C SER A 144 1.78 27.41 26.20
N GLY A 145 2.27 28.34 25.37
CA GLY A 145 3.67 28.42 24.92
C GLY A 145 3.92 27.78 23.55
N GLY A 146 4.28 28.57 22.55
CA GLY A 146 4.41 28.16 21.14
C GLY A 146 5.71 27.42 20.82
N THR A 147 5.99 26.31 21.50
CA THR A 147 7.21 25.52 21.26
C THR A 147 6.93 24.17 20.59
N SER A 148 7.98 23.39 20.35
CA SER A 148 7.89 22.11 19.66
C SER A 148 8.16 20.93 20.59
N LEU A 149 7.47 19.82 20.35
CA LEU A 149 7.90 18.49 20.79
C LEU A 149 8.31 17.71 19.53
N LYS A 150 9.58 17.31 19.47
CA LYS A 150 10.14 16.59 18.32
C LYS A 150 10.71 15.25 18.72
N ILE A 151 10.33 14.19 18.01
CA ILE A 151 11.07 12.92 18.01
C ILE A 151 11.85 12.85 16.70
N SER A 152 13.18 12.71 16.77
CA SER A 152 14.05 12.72 15.59
C SER A 152 14.67 11.34 15.36
N LEU A 153 14.41 10.75 14.20
CA LEU A 153 15.02 9.51 13.73
C LEU A 153 16.28 9.86 12.93
N ASN A 154 17.41 9.97 13.65
CA ASN A 154 18.70 10.44 13.13
C ASN A 154 19.71 9.30 12.85
N GLY A 155 19.33 8.05 13.10
CA GLY A 155 20.18 6.88 12.84
C GLY A 155 20.33 6.52 11.36
N THR A 156 20.97 5.37 11.13
CA THR A 156 21.19 4.79 9.79
C THR A 156 20.39 3.52 9.54
N SER A 157 19.72 3.01 10.56
CA SER A 157 18.87 1.82 10.50
C SER A 157 17.41 2.24 10.62
N ALA A 158 16.55 1.62 9.82
CA ALA A 158 15.13 1.89 9.76
C ALA A 158 14.47 1.71 11.14
N TRP A 159 13.52 2.59 11.47
CA TRP A 159 12.54 2.32 12.53
C TRP A 159 11.60 1.20 12.08
N ASN A 160 11.43 0.17 12.91
CA ASN A 160 10.47 -0.91 12.67
C ASN A 160 9.26 -0.77 13.59
N GLY A 161 8.15 -0.27 13.07
CA GLY A 161 6.92 -0.06 13.83
C GLY A 161 6.19 1.21 13.45
N THR A 162 5.18 1.56 14.24
CA THR A 162 4.25 2.65 13.97
C THR A 162 4.51 3.84 14.87
N ALA A 163 4.74 5.01 14.26
CA ALA A 163 4.79 6.29 14.95
C ALA A 163 3.46 7.05 14.74
N THR A 164 2.73 7.29 15.82
CA THR A 164 1.49 8.08 15.82
C THR A 164 1.76 9.48 16.35
N ILE A 165 1.55 10.52 15.55
CA ILE A 165 1.88 11.91 15.91
C ILE A 165 0.61 12.74 16.04
N ILE A 166 0.24 13.02 17.28
CA ILE A 166 -0.97 13.77 17.63
C ILE A 166 -0.61 15.27 17.67
N GLY A 167 -1.32 16.05 16.85
CA GLY A 167 -1.15 17.49 16.78
C GLY A 167 -1.59 18.19 18.07
N SER A 168 -1.20 19.46 18.19
CA SER A 168 -1.62 20.32 19.29
C SER A 168 -2.05 21.69 18.75
N SER A 169 -3.03 22.29 19.41
CA SER A 169 -3.49 23.65 19.09
C SER A 169 -2.53 24.73 19.61
N THR A 170 -1.63 24.38 20.52
CA THR A 170 -0.73 25.32 21.22
C THR A 170 0.72 25.17 20.78
N SER A 171 1.11 23.97 20.34
CA SER A 171 2.50 23.59 20.08
C SER A 171 2.63 22.78 18.80
N THR A 172 3.85 22.71 18.26
CA THR A 172 4.16 21.88 17.10
C THR A 172 4.63 20.51 17.55
N VAL A 173 3.90 19.46 17.19
CA VAL A 173 4.29 18.07 17.47
C VAL A 173 4.80 17.46 16.17
N SER A 174 5.99 16.86 16.19
CA SER A 174 6.64 16.42 14.95
C SER A 174 7.45 15.13 15.12
N LEU A 175 7.31 14.25 14.13
CA LEU A 175 8.33 13.26 13.81
C LEU A 175 9.27 13.87 12.77
N VAL A 176 10.56 13.88 13.06
CA VAL A 176 11.61 14.31 12.12
C VAL A 176 12.33 13.08 11.62
N ILE A 177 12.44 12.94 10.30
CA ILE A 177 13.16 11.84 9.64
C ILE A 177 14.43 12.36 8.97
N GLY A 178 15.55 11.72 9.28
CA GLY A 178 16.86 12.13 8.79
C GLY A 178 17.52 13.20 9.66
N SER A 179 18.85 13.20 9.66
CA SER A 179 19.65 14.00 10.58
C SER A 179 19.37 15.50 10.49
N THR A 180 19.26 16.12 11.68
CA THR A 180 19.26 17.57 11.89
C THR A 180 20.65 18.09 12.26
N ALA A 181 21.73 17.31 12.02
CA ALA A 181 23.12 17.69 12.28
C ALA A 181 24.06 17.53 11.05
N SER A 182 23.80 16.63 10.10
CA SER A 182 24.74 16.29 9.00
C SER A 182 24.06 15.65 7.79
N THR A 183 24.70 15.69 6.62
CA THR A 183 24.28 14.98 5.40
C THR A 183 24.40 13.45 5.57
N GLY A 184 23.41 12.70 5.10
CA GLY A 184 23.51 11.26 4.79
C GLY A 184 22.89 10.26 5.77
N ALA A 185 22.25 10.68 6.87
CA ALA A 185 21.57 9.75 7.77
C ALA A 185 20.09 9.57 7.36
N ASN A 186 19.70 8.34 7.07
CA ASN A 186 18.31 7.94 6.81
C ASN A 186 17.97 6.76 7.73
N ALA A 187 17.13 7.02 8.74
CA ALA A 187 16.71 6.03 9.74
C ALA A 187 15.32 5.45 9.44
N THR A 188 14.87 5.51 8.20
CA THR A 188 13.53 5.04 7.83
C THR A 188 13.61 3.99 6.73
N GLY A 189 12.66 3.07 6.74
CA GLY A 189 12.51 2.01 5.74
C GLY A 189 11.07 1.59 5.57
N VAL A 190 10.86 0.49 4.84
CA VAL A 190 9.51 -0.07 4.57
C VAL A 190 8.78 -0.51 5.85
N ASP A 191 9.49 -0.72 6.95
CA ASP A 191 8.88 -1.08 8.23
C ASP A 191 8.48 0.15 9.07
N THR A 192 8.91 1.35 8.65
CA THR A 192 8.56 2.61 9.33
C THR A 192 7.17 3.03 8.90
N LYS A 193 6.18 2.93 9.79
CA LYS A 193 4.78 3.35 9.53
C LYS A 193 4.50 4.67 10.25
N VAL A 194 3.87 5.62 9.57
CA VAL A 194 3.56 6.94 10.15
C VAL A 194 2.06 7.21 10.06
N THR A 195 1.45 7.45 11.22
CA THR A 195 0.08 7.95 11.34
C THR A 195 0.11 9.34 11.94
N LEU A 196 -0.46 10.32 11.25
CA LEU A 196 -0.61 11.66 11.79
C LEU A 196 -2.03 11.87 12.30
N GLU A 197 -2.20 12.57 13.41
CA GLU A 197 -3.49 13.00 13.95
C GLU A 197 -3.44 14.50 14.24
N GLY A 198 -3.25 15.30 13.20
CA GLY A 198 -3.01 16.74 13.23
C GLY A 198 -1.53 17.14 13.38
N GLY A 199 -0.64 16.18 13.65
CA GLY A 199 0.79 16.42 13.82
C GLY A 199 1.57 16.66 12.51
N ASN A 200 2.90 16.72 12.62
CA ASN A 200 3.78 16.86 11.46
C ASN A 200 4.69 15.65 11.24
N LEU A 201 4.91 15.31 9.97
CA LEU A 201 6.08 14.58 9.50
C LEU A 201 7.04 15.56 8.83
N GLU A 202 8.26 15.67 9.34
CA GLU A 202 9.27 16.62 8.87
C GLU A 202 10.45 15.87 8.23
N VAL A 203 10.74 16.15 6.97
CA VAL A 203 11.90 15.61 6.26
C VAL A 203 13.12 16.47 6.57
N GLY A 204 14.03 15.90 7.33
CA GLY A 204 15.24 16.53 7.86
C GLY A 204 16.23 16.93 6.77
N TYR A 205 17.10 17.89 7.10
CA TYR A 205 18.06 18.40 6.13
C TYR A 205 19.14 17.40 5.74
N GLY A 206 19.41 16.40 6.57
CA GLY A 206 20.41 15.37 6.28
C GLY A 206 20.12 14.61 5.00
N LEU A 207 18.91 14.75 4.45
CA LEU A 207 18.44 14.08 3.25
C LEU A 207 18.51 14.94 1.98
N VAL A 208 19.23 16.06 1.96
CA VAL A 208 19.48 16.80 0.71
C VAL A 208 20.12 15.87 -0.33
N GLY A 209 19.54 15.82 -1.53
CA GLY A 209 19.94 14.92 -2.61
C GLY A 209 19.62 13.45 -2.35
N SER A 210 18.88 13.13 -1.29
CA SER A 210 18.59 11.77 -0.83
C SER A 210 17.09 11.54 -0.64
N THR A 211 16.74 10.28 -0.36
CA THR A 211 15.37 9.82 -0.13
C THR A 211 15.20 9.30 1.28
N ALA A 212 14.16 9.74 1.99
CA ALA A 212 13.61 9.03 3.14
C ALA A 212 12.52 8.08 2.68
N THR A 213 12.58 6.82 3.12
CA THR A 213 11.59 5.79 2.79
C THR A 213 10.77 5.43 4.02
N ILE A 214 9.44 5.46 3.93
CA ILE A 214 8.53 4.91 4.94
C ILE A 214 7.62 3.87 4.29
N GLY A 215 7.11 2.90 5.04
CA GLY A 215 6.18 1.88 4.54
C GLY A 215 4.73 2.31 4.47
N GLN A 216 4.34 3.29 5.29
CA GLN A 216 2.95 3.72 5.35
C GLN A 216 2.82 5.18 5.75
N LEU A 217 1.86 5.87 5.12
CA LEU A 217 1.37 7.18 5.53
C LEU A 217 -0.16 7.13 5.68
N SER A 218 -0.69 7.59 6.81
CA SER A 218 -2.12 7.66 7.09
C SER A 218 -2.50 8.79 8.05
N GLY A 219 -3.81 9.08 8.16
CA GLY A 219 -4.37 9.96 9.18
C GLY A 219 -4.56 11.41 8.71
N THR A 220 -4.43 12.40 9.60
CA THR A 220 -4.58 13.84 9.32
C THR A 220 -3.32 14.60 9.72
N GLY A 221 -2.92 15.64 9.01
CA GLY A 221 -1.76 16.46 9.43
C GLY A 221 -0.98 17.08 8.29
N THR A 222 0.32 17.30 8.51
CA THR A 222 1.19 17.98 7.56
C THR A 222 2.50 17.22 7.34
N VAL A 223 2.83 16.96 6.07
CA VAL A 223 4.17 16.55 5.64
C VAL A 223 4.90 17.78 5.10
N LYS A 224 6.09 18.07 5.62
CA LYS A 224 6.88 19.25 5.25
C LYS A 224 8.38 19.00 5.40
N LEU A 225 9.19 19.98 5.02
CA LEU A 225 10.61 19.98 5.37
C LEU A 225 10.80 20.43 6.82
N ASP A 226 11.83 19.89 7.50
CA ASP A 226 12.22 20.40 8.83
C ASP A 226 12.87 21.78 8.71
N GLY A 227 12.35 22.73 9.49
CA GLY A 227 12.94 24.05 9.70
C GLY A 227 12.84 25.03 8.52
N THR A 228 12.29 26.21 8.80
CA THR A 228 12.08 27.35 7.87
C THR A 228 13.38 27.96 7.30
N TYR A 229 14.57 27.53 7.75
CA TYR A 229 15.85 28.22 7.46
C TYR A 229 17.06 27.28 7.28
N SER A 230 16.91 26.12 6.65
CA SER A 230 18.10 25.46 6.10
C SER A 230 18.69 26.38 5.03
N ASN A 231 19.94 26.81 5.23
CA ASN A 231 20.74 27.52 4.23
C ASN A 231 21.19 26.60 3.08
N THR A 232 20.92 25.30 3.18
CA THR A 232 21.32 24.31 2.20
C THR A 232 20.15 23.99 1.29
N ALA A 233 20.17 24.65 0.13
CA ALA A 233 19.29 24.38 -1.00
C ALA A 233 19.40 22.92 -1.45
N GLY A 234 18.30 22.39 -1.96
CA GLY A 234 18.27 21.11 -2.65
C GLY A 234 16.96 20.36 -2.49
N THR A 235 16.87 19.27 -3.25
CA THR A 235 15.75 18.35 -3.24
C THR A 235 15.92 17.32 -2.15
N ARG A 236 14.86 17.08 -1.37
CA ARG A 236 14.72 15.98 -0.43
C ARG A 236 13.51 15.17 -0.88
N THR A 237 13.62 13.86 -0.92
CA THR A 237 12.52 13.01 -1.40
C THR A 237 11.90 12.26 -0.24
N LEU A 238 10.58 12.32 -0.10
CA LEU A 238 9.83 11.36 0.70
C LEU A 238 9.30 10.26 -0.22
N ARG A 239 9.69 9.02 0.05
CA ARG A 239 9.17 7.81 -0.59
C ARG A 239 8.27 7.06 0.38
N VAL A 240 7.06 6.73 -0.06
CA VAL A 240 6.09 5.92 0.69
C VAL A 240 5.89 4.60 -0.04
N GLU A 241 6.47 3.52 0.49
CA GLU A 241 6.36 2.12 0.03
C GLU A 241 5.06 1.48 0.54
N GLN A 242 3.95 2.11 0.19
CA GLN A 242 2.61 1.81 0.68
C GLN A 242 2.13 0.43 0.18
N SER A 243 2.08 -0.55 1.08
CA SER A 243 1.54 -1.90 0.79
C SER A 243 0.04 -2.00 1.09
N ALA A 244 -0.44 -1.34 2.15
CA ALA A 244 -1.85 -1.31 2.53
C ALA A 244 -2.61 -0.16 1.85
N ASN A 245 -3.94 -0.23 1.79
CA ASN A 245 -4.76 0.90 1.35
C ASN A 245 -4.97 1.89 2.51
N THR A 246 -4.50 3.13 2.35
CA THR A 246 -4.65 4.18 3.37
C THR A 246 -5.14 5.50 2.79
N THR A 247 -5.73 6.30 3.68
CA THR A 247 -6.12 7.68 3.42
C THR A 247 -5.32 8.62 4.32
N PHE A 248 -4.74 9.66 3.71
CA PHE A 248 -4.11 10.78 4.39
C PHE A 248 -4.90 12.07 4.10
N ASN A 249 -5.63 12.54 5.10
CA ASN A 249 -6.43 13.76 5.11
C ASN A 249 -5.57 14.95 5.59
N GLY A 250 -4.60 15.35 4.79
CA GLY A 250 -3.61 16.35 5.18
C GLY A 250 -2.95 17.04 4.01
N SER A 251 -1.94 17.84 4.32
CA SER A 251 -1.15 18.55 3.30
C SER A 251 0.24 17.94 3.14
N ILE A 252 0.73 17.87 1.90
CA ILE A 252 2.11 17.48 1.58
C ILE A 252 2.82 18.70 0.98
N GLY A 253 4.02 19.00 1.48
CA GLY A 253 4.80 20.15 1.06
C GLY A 253 4.27 21.49 1.52
N ALA A 254 3.64 21.54 2.70
CA ALA A 254 3.20 22.81 3.25
C ALA A 254 4.39 23.75 3.48
N ASN A 255 4.19 25.03 3.15
CA ASN A 255 4.99 26.17 3.58
C ASN A 255 6.41 26.27 2.99
N GLN A 256 6.51 26.51 1.67
CA GLN A 256 7.79 26.80 1.02
C GLN A 256 7.76 28.20 0.41
N THR A 257 8.22 29.19 1.18
CA THR A 257 8.50 30.55 0.67
C THR A 257 9.80 30.60 -0.14
N ARG A 258 10.60 29.53 -0.08
CA ARG A 258 11.90 29.41 -0.75
C ARG A 258 11.79 28.50 -1.97
N THR A 259 12.34 28.97 -3.09
CA THR A 259 12.32 28.26 -4.37
C THR A 259 13.43 27.22 -4.52
N ASP A 260 14.39 27.20 -3.59
CA ASP A 260 15.60 26.37 -3.62
C ASP A 260 15.57 25.17 -2.67
N ASN A 261 14.54 25.08 -1.80
CA ASN A 261 14.27 23.92 -0.98
C ASN A 261 13.09 23.15 -1.57
N ILE A 262 13.31 21.91 -1.96
CA ILE A 262 12.33 21.15 -2.73
C ILE A 262 12.01 19.86 -1.98
N LEU A 263 10.72 19.61 -1.74
CA LEU A 263 10.24 18.30 -1.28
C LEU A 263 9.71 17.56 -2.52
N ALA A 264 10.37 16.47 -2.91
CA ALA A 264 9.87 15.53 -3.90
C ALA A 264 9.12 14.39 -3.20
N PHE A 265 8.21 13.76 -3.95
CA PHE A 265 7.35 12.72 -3.41
C PHE A 265 7.35 11.50 -4.33
N VAL A 266 7.48 10.31 -3.74
CA VAL A 266 7.39 9.05 -4.47
C VAL A 266 6.37 8.16 -3.78
N LYS A 267 5.34 7.74 -4.52
CA LYS A 267 4.46 6.66 -4.12
C LYS A 267 4.95 5.36 -4.74
N ALA A 268 5.23 4.38 -3.91
CA ALA A 268 5.62 3.03 -4.27
C ALA A 268 4.85 2.00 -3.43
N GLY A 269 5.17 0.71 -3.55
CA GLY A 269 4.36 -0.39 -2.99
C GLY A 269 3.03 -0.62 -3.73
N SER A 270 2.47 -1.82 -3.60
CA SER A 270 1.27 -2.26 -4.33
C SER A 270 -0.05 -1.63 -3.87
N GLY A 271 -0.08 -1.07 -2.66
CA GLY A 271 -1.28 -0.51 -2.05
C GLY A 271 -1.71 0.84 -2.63
N THR A 272 -2.84 1.33 -2.13
CA THR A 272 -3.41 2.64 -2.47
C THR A 272 -3.07 3.68 -1.40
N LEU A 273 -2.63 4.85 -1.82
CA LEU A 273 -2.58 6.05 -0.97
C LEU A 273 -3.52 7.10 -1.53
N ALA A 274 -4.58 7.42 -0.80
CA ALA A 274 -5.46 8.54 -1.10
C ALA A 274 -5.07 9.76 -0.26
N VAL A 275 -4.65 10.84 -0.91
CA VAL A 275 -4.34 12.12 -0.27
C VAL A 275 -5.52 13.07 -0.48
N ASN A 276 -6.21 13.40 0.60
CA ASN A 276 -7.32 14.34 0.62
C ASN A 276 -6.86 15.65 1.24
N GLY A 277 -6.72 16.70 0.44
CA GLY A 277 -6.26 17.99 0.93
C GLY A 277 -5.65 18.85 -0.17
N SER A 278 -4.84 19.81 0.25
CA SER A 278 -4.06 20.66 -0.65
C SER A 278 -2.57 20.48 -0.38
N GLY A 279 -1.75 20.64 -1.41
CA GLY A 279 -0.31 20.47 -1.31
C GLY A 279 0.46 21.48 -2.15
N GLY A 280 1.56 21.99 -1.60
CA GLY A 280 2.41 23.00 -2.22
C GLY A 280 3.83 22.50 -2.51
N TYR A 281 4.05 21.19 -2.58
CA TYR A 281 5.39 20.68 -2.83
C TYR A 281 5.85 21.00 -4.26
N ALA A 282 7.09 21.49 -4.36
CA ALA A 282 7.71 21.81 -5.62
C ALA A 282 8.42 20.59 -6.24
N GLY A 283 8.71 19.51 -5.52
CA GLY A 283 9.47 18.41 -6.14
C GLY A 283 8.65 17.60 -7.14
N GLN A 284 9.35 16.78 -7.92
CA GLN A 284 8.71 15.78 -8.78
C GLN A 284 7.87 14.83 -7.92
N THR A 285 6.66 14.52 -8.40
CA THR A 285 5.87 13.42 -7.88
C THR A 285 6.01 12.23 -8.81
N THR A 286 6.41 11.08 -8.27
CA THR A 286 6.53 9.84 -9.04
C THR A 286 5.63 8.78 -8.44
N VAL A 287 4.83 8.11 -9.27
CA VAL A 287 4.07 6.92 -8.87
C VAL A 287 4.76 5.72 -9.52
N GLU A 288 5.49 4.94 -8.72
CA GLU A 288 6.24 3.77 -9.16
C GLU A 288 5.48 2.45 -9.01
N GLY A 289 4.47 2.42 -8.14
CA GLY A 289 3.68 1.22 -7.88
C GLY A 289 2.38 1.51 -7.14
N GLY A 290 1.42 0.59 -7.31
CA GLY A 290 0.09 0.69 -6.72
C GLY A 290 -0.65 1.93 -7.24
N LYS A 291 -1.46 2.55 -6.38
CA LYS A 291 -2.30 3.70 -6.75
C LYS A 291 -2.05 4.91 -5.86
N LEU A 292 -1.87 6.08 -6.48
CA LEU A 292 -1.90 7.37 -5.79
C LEU A 292 -3.16 8.12 -6.21
N TYR A 293 -4.01 8.47 -5.27
CA TYR A 293 -5.14 9.37 -5.50
C TYR A 293 -4.87 10.74 -4.88
N LEU A 294 -4.93 11.79 -5.69
CA LEU A 294 -4.79 13.17 -5.26
C LEU A 294 -6.14 13.88 -5.34
N ASN A 295 -6.78 14.05 -4.19
CA ASN A 295 -8.11 14.65 -4.07
C ASN A 295 -7.98 16.05 -3.49
N GLY A 296 -8.08 17.07 -4.35
CA GLY A 296 -7.97 18.48 -3.98
C GLY A 296 -7.06 19.29 -4.90
N SER A 297 -6.38 20.30 -4.36
CA SER A 297 -5.59 21.25 -5.15
C SER A 297 -4.10 21.19 -4.81
N TYR A 298 -3.28 20.92 -5.82
CA TYR A 298 -1.84 20.70 -5.68
C TYR A 298 -1.04 21.69 -6.54
N GLY A 299 0.16 22.04 -6.10
CA GLY A 299 1.05 22.99 -6.77
C GLY A 299 0.62 24.46 -6.61
N THR A 300 -0.37 24.76 -5.77
CA THR A 300 -0.83 26.13 -5.51
C THR A 300 0.18 26.91 -4.65
N GLY A 301 0.30 28.22 -4.89
CA GLY A 301 1.26 29.08 -4.18
C GLY A 301 2.71 29.02 -4.71
N ILE A 302 2.97 28.22 -5.73
CA ILE A 302 4.27 28.10 -6.41
C ILE A 302 4.33 29.15 -7.53
N THR A 303 4.75 30.38 -7.22
CA THR A 303 5.02 31.41 -8.24
C THR A 303 6.52 31.54 -8.48
N ASN A 304 6.95 31.59 -9.75
CA ASN A 304 8.35 31.75 -10.16
C ASN A 304 9.33 30.67 -9.61
N VAL A 305 8.83 29.49 -9.25
CA VAL A 305 9.68 28.39 -8.78
C VAL A 305 10.16 27.60 -9.98
N ASN A 306 11.45 27.75 -10.29
CA ASN A 306 12.16 26.94 -11.30
C ASN A 306 12.28 25.46 -10.89
N GLY A 307 12.02 25.16 -9.61
CA GLY A 307 12.15 23.85 -9.01
C GLY A 307 10.90 22.98 -9.01
N GLN A 308 9.76 23.40 -9.60
CA GLN A 308 8.63 22.47 -9.71
C GLN A 308 9.08 21.23 -10.51
N GLY A 309 8.76 20.00 -10.10
CA GLY A 309 8.96 18.80 -10.91
C GLY A 309 7.69 18.33 -11.61
N ASP A 310 7.83 17.31 -12.46
CA ASP A 310 6.69 16.69 -13.15
C ASP A 310 5.88 15.76 -12.23
N TYR A 311 4.71 15.35 -12.72
CA TYR A 311 3.97 14.21 -12.18
C TYR A 311 4.21 13.03 -13.10
N VAL A 312 4.96 12.03 -12.63
CA VAL A 312 5.42 10.90 -13.46
C VAL A 312 4.71 9.62 -13.02
N VAL A 313 4.08 8.93 -13.96
CA VAL A 313 3.40 7.64 -13.74
C VAL A 313 4.20 6.54 -14.42
N LYS A 314 4.72 5.60 -13.63
CA LYS A 314 5.50 4.46 -14.12
C LYS A 314 4.62 3.31 -14.60
N ASN A 315 5.26 2.35 -15.26
CA ASN A 315 4.63 1.10 -15.69
C ASN A 315 3.90 0.40 -14.54
N GLY A 316 2.63 0.05 -14.75
CA GLY A 316 1.80 -0.69 -13.78
C GLY A 316 1.31 0.16 -12.60
N ALA A 317 1.62 1.45 -12.55
CA ALA A 317 1.17 2.36 -11.52
C ALA A 317 -0.02 3.21 -11.97
N THR A 318 -0.85 3.65 -11.02
CA THR A 318 -2.00 4.53 -11.28
C THR A 318 -1.85 5.85 -10.56
N LEU A 319 -2.00 6.95 -11.30
CA LEU A 319 -2.25 8.27 -10.74
C LEU A 319 -3.71 8.67 -11.00
N GLY A 320 -4.49 8.72 -9.94
CA GLY A 320 -5.84 9.27 -9.95
C GLY A 320 -5.87 10.69 -9.39
N ILE A 321 -6.58 11.60 -10.05
CA ILE A 321 -6.71 12.99 -9.58
C ILE A 321 -8.17 13.41 -9.64
N ASN A 322 -8.68 13.88 -8.49
CA ASN A 322 -9.96 14.57 -8.40
C ASN A 322 -9.72 15.98 -7.86
N GLY A 323 -9.55 16.94 -8.77
CA GLY A 323 -9.23 18.33 -8.44
C GLY A 323 -8.22 18.94 -9.40
N THR A 324 -7.37 19.83 -8.89
CA THR A 324 -6.49 20.67 -9.71
C THR A 324 -5.01 20.44 -9.41
N ILE A 325 -4.20 20.30 -10.44
CA ILE A 325 -2.75 20.47 -10.38
C ILE A 325 -2.39 21.80 -11.05
N THR A 326 -1.76 22.69 -10.29
CA THR A 326 -1.22 23.94 -10.81
C THR A 326 0.26 23.75 -11.14
N LEU A 327 0.57 23.83 -12.44
CA LEU A 327 1.93 23.77 -12.95
C LEU A 327 2.58 25.16 -12.85
N SER A 328 3.87 25.21 -12.55
CA SER A 328 4.66 26.43 -12.45
C SER A 328 4.70 27.14 -13.80
N THR A 329 4.57 28.47 -13.78
CA THR A 329 4.68 29.33 -14.96
C THR A 329 6.13 29.70 -15.32
N GLY A 330 7.10 29.13 -14.59
CA GLY A 330 8.53 29.31 -14.86
C GLY A 330 8.96 28.75 -16.22
N SER A 331 10.23 28.94 -16.59
CA SER A 331 10.73 28.63 -17.94
C SER A 331 10.86 27.13 -18.29
N SER A 332 10.55 26.24 -17.35
CA SER A 332 10.68 24.79 -17.56
C SER A 332 9.36 24.20 -18.06
N ILE A 333 9.45 23.23 -18.96
CA ILE A 333 8.30 22.43 -19.42
C ILE A 333 7.84 21.55 -18.26
N ARG A 334 6.54 21.60 -17.94
CA ARG A 334 5.94 20.79 -16.88
C ARG A 334 4.65 20.14 -17.33
N GLY A 335 4.36 18.98 -16.75
CA GLY A 335 3.12 18.26 -17.01
C GLY A 335 2.94 16.99 -16.19
N ILE A 336 1.91 16.23 -16.57
CA ILE A 336 1.78 14.82 -16.22
C ILE A 336 2.43 14.01 -17.34
N VAL A 337 3.42 13.21 -16.97
CA VAL A 337 4.13 12.27 -17.84
C VAL A 337 3.65 10.86 -17.51
N VAL A 338 3.00 10.22 -18.47
CA VAL A 338 2.56 8.82 -18.35
C VAL A 338 3.52 7.97 -19.18
N GLU A 339 4.34 7.19 -18.48
CA GLU A 339 5.29 6.28 -19.12
C GLU A 339 4.57 5.04 -19.68
N ASN A 340 5.30 4.25 -20.46
CA ASN A 340 4.76 3.02 -21.03
C ASN A 340 4.24 2.07 -19.93
N GLY A 341 2.98 1.68 -20.02
CA GLY A 341 2.21 0.87 -19.08
C GLY A 341 1.63 1.64 -17.88
N GLY A 342 1.79 2.97 -17.83
CA GLY A 342 1.20 3.81 -16.78
C GLY A 342 -0.30 4.05 -16.98
N ILE A 343 -1.00 4.28 -15.86
CA ILE A 343 -2.45 4.50 -15.84
C ILE A 343 -2.75 5.89 -15.27
N LEU A 344 -3.48 6.71 -16.04
CA LEU A 344 -4.01 7.99 -15.59
C LEU A 344 -5.52 7.85 -15.35
N GLN A 345 -6.00 8.39 -14.23
CA GLN A 345 -7.41 8.38 -13.90
C GLN A 345 -7.85 9.79 -13.49
N ALA A 346 -8.99 10.24 -14.03
CA ALA A 346 -9.72 11.38 -13.45
C ALA A 346 -10.70 10.85 -12.40
N GLY A 347 -10.89 11.60 -11.31
CA GLY A 347 -11.72 11.14 -10.19
C GLY A 347 -11.00 10.21 -9.20
N THR A 348 -11.80 9.50 -8.40
CA THR A 348 -11.35 8.55 -7.35
C THR A 348 -11.60 7.09 -7.79
N PRO A 349 -11.37 6.04 -6.98
CA PRO A 349 -11.80 4.67 -7.32
C PRO A 349 -13.32 4.44 -7.38
N ASP A 350 -14.10 5.31 -6.74
CA ASP A 350 -15.54 5.08 -6.52
C ASP A 350 -16.42 6.22 -7.03
N THR A 351 -15.84 7.32 -7.51
CA THR A 351 -16.60 8.52 -7.85
C THR A 351 -16.00 9.22 -9.06
N ALA A 352 -16.87 9.51 -10.03
CA ALA A 352 -16.51 10.34 -11.17
C ALA A 352 -16.05 11.73 -10.70
N GLY A 353 -15.07 12.33 -11.39
CA GLY A 353 -14.49 13.61 -11.03
C GLY A 353 -13.75 14.28 -12.16
N THR A 354 -13.18 15.43 -11.87
CA THR A 354 -12.45 16.22 -12.87
C THR A 354 -11.00 16.36 -12.47
N LEU A 355 -10.09 16.05 -13.39
CA LEU A 355 -8.68 16.41 -13.32
C LEU A 355 -8.48 17.71 -14.09
N THR A 356 -8.07 18.77 -13.39
CA THR A 356 -7.71 20.05 -14.01
C THR A 356 -6.21 20.27 -13.95
N LEU A 357 -5.57 20.47 -15.10
CA LEU A 357 -4.23 21.02 -15.21
C LEU A 357 -4.32 22.52 -15.45
N ALA A 358 -3.76 23.30 -14.52
CA ALA A 358 -3.72 24.75 -14.58
C ALA A 358 -2.29 25.29 -14.59
N GLY A 359 -2.12 26.59 -14.86
CA GLY A 359 -0.81 27.24 -14.88
C GLY A 359 0.05 26.81 -16.07
N GLY A 360 1.32 26.48 -15.83
CA GLY A 360 2.27 26.07 -16.86
C GLY A 360 2.82 27.21 -17.71
N SER A 361 3.92 26.95 -18.40
CA SER A 361 4.52 27.90 -19.35
C SER A 361 3.93 27.74 -20.74
N SER A 362 4.29 28.63 -21.67
CA SER A 362 3.94 28.50 -23.09
C SER A 362 4.57 27.27 -23.76
N SER A 363 5.46 26.55 -23.08
CA SER A 363 6.08 25.31 -23.56
C SER A 363 5.56 24.07 -22.81
N SER A 364 4.70 24.22 -21.81
CA SER A 364 4.08 23.10 -21.11
C SER A 364 3.05 22.40 -22.01
N VAL A 365 3.29 21.13 -22.35
CA VAL A 365 2.34 20.31 -23.12
C VAL A 365 1.15 19.81 -22.28
N GLY A 366 1.23 19.91 -20.95
CA GLY A 366 0.19 19.46 -20.02
C GLY A 366 0.21 17.95 -19.80
N LEU A 367 -0.17 17.19 -20.83
CA LEU A 367 -0.15 15.72 -20.83
C LEU A 367 0.92 15.19 -21.81
N LEU A 368 1.78 14.29 -21.35
CA LEU A 368 2.79 13.63 -22.17
C LEU A 368 2.69 12.11 -22.00
N PHE A 369 2.32 11.41 -23.06
CA PHE A 369 2.28 9.94 -23.11
C PHE A 369 3.53 9.42 -23.84
N GLN A 370 4.41 8.71 -23.13
CA GLN A 370 5.70 8.28 -23.70
C GLN A 370 5.66 6.92 -24.42
N GLY A 371 4.52 6.22 -24.38
CA GLY A 371 4.34 4.91 -24.99
C GLY A 371 2.89 4.45 -24.87
N ASN A 372 2.69 3.14 -24.68
CA ASN A 372 1.36 2.59 -24.43
C ASN A 372 0.90 3.02 -23.04
N ALA A 373 -0.24 3.69 -22.93
CA ALA A 373 -0.77 4.15 -21.67
C ALA A 373 -2.27 3.87 -21.59
N THR A 374 -2.78 3.78 -20.36
CA THR A 374 -4.22 3.62 -20.12
C THR A 374 -4.77 4.88 -19.47
N ILE A 375 -5.94 5.31 -19.94
CA ILE A 375 -6.76 6.34 -19.29
C ILE A 375 -8.03 5.66 -18.78
N GLU A 376 -8.24 5.65 -17.46
CA GLU A 376 -9.44 5.04 -16.83
C GLU A 376 -10.49 6.12 -16.56
N PHE A 377 -11.68 5.96 -17.15
CA PHE A 377 -12.78 6.92 -17.07
C PHE A 377 -14.09 6.24 -16.65
N ARG A 378 -14.84 6.89 -15.77
CA ARG A 378 -16.26 6.62 -15.52
C ARG A 378 -17.11 7.40 -16.50
N LEU A 379 -18.00 6.71 -17.18
CA LEU A 379 -18.97 7.30 -18.11
C LEU A 379 -20.39 6.95 -17.67
N GLY A 380 -21.27 7.95 -17.59
CA GLY A 380 -22.64 7.75 -17.12
C GLY A 380 -23.36 9.06 -16.76
N VAL A 381 -24.26 8.98 -15.78
CA VAL A 381 -24.98 10.16 -15.25
C VAL A 381 -24.04 11.24 -14.70
N THR A 382 -22.92 10.80 -14.14
CA THR A 382 -21.74 11.62 -13.87
C THR A 382 -20.57 10.98 -14.59
N GLN A 383 -19.66 11.80 -15.09
CA GLN A 383 -18.54 11.33 -15.89
C GLN A 383 -17.23 11.97 -15.47
N ASP A 384 -16.16 11.24 -15.74
CA ASP A 384 -14.81 11.75 -15.62
C ASP A 384 -14.50 12.76 -16.73
N LEU A 385 -13.67 13.75 -16.41
CA LEU A 385 -13.21 14.76 -17.36
C LEU A 385 -11.78 15.17 -17.04
N ILE A 386 -10.96 15.34 -18.06
CA ILE A 386 -9.66 16.01 -17.95
C ILE A 386 -9.73 17.38 -18.64
N THR A 387 -9.27 18.43 -17.95
CA THR A 387 -9.27 19.81 -18.47
C THR A 387 -7.89 20.42 -18.37
N LEU A 388 -7.36 20.95 -19.47
CA LEU A 388 -6.09 21.65 -19.56
C LEU A 388 -6.40 23.14 -19.78
N SER A 389 -6.16 23.98 -18.77
CA SER A 389 -6.66 25.36 -18.79
C SER A 389 -5.77 26.35 -19.55
N ASN A 390 -4.52 25.98 -19.87
CA ASN A 390 -3.57 26.84 -20.56
C ASN A 390 -3.58 26.52 -22.05
N THR A 391 -3.67 27.55 -22.89
CA THR A 391 -3.77 27.42 -24.35
C THR A 391 -2.55 26.75 -25.01
N ALA A 392 -1.40 26.70 -24.34
CA ALA A 392 -0.22 25.98 -24.81
C ALA A 392 -0.27 24.46 -24.53
N MET A 393 -1.14 24.01 -23.61
CA MET A 393 -1.24 22.60 -23.23
C MET A 393 -2.13 21.85 -24.22
N THR A 394 -1.52 21.38 -25.31
CA THR A 394 -2.19 20.64 -26.39
C THR A 394 -2.03 19.12 -26.29
N GLY A 395 -1.29 18.63 -25.29
CA GLY A 395 -0.94 17.22 -25.15
C GLY A 395 0.15 16.75 -26.12
N SER A 396 0.76 15.59 -25.85
CA SER A 396 1.69 14.93 -26.75
C SER A 396 1.72 13.42 -26.51
N ALA A 397 1.92 12.64 -27.57
CA ALA A 397 2.04 11.19 -27.50
C ALA A 397 3.19 10.69 -28.39
N LEU A 398 4.04 9.81 -27.85
CA LEU A 398 5.20 9.23 -28.55
C LEU A 398 4.97 7.79 -29.02
N GLY A 399 3.90 7.13 -28.55
CA GLY A 399 3.63 5.72 -28.83
C GLY A 399 3.01 5.43 -30.22
N GLY A 400 2.56 6.45 -30.95
CA GLY A 400 1.96 6.31 -32.28
C GLY A 400 0.46 5.99 -32.23
N ASP A 401 -0.01 5.20 -33.20
CA ASP A 401 -1.41 4.79 -33.30
C ASP A 401 -1.79 3.79 -32.19
N ASN A 402 -2.99 3.92 -31.65
CA ASN A 402 -3.57 3.08 -30.60
C ASN A 402 -2.74 3.01 -29.30
N SER A 403 -1.78 3.91 -29.09
CA SER A 403 -0.93 3.88 -27.90
C SER A 403 -1.59 4.45 -26.64
N ILE A 404 -2.76 5.08 -26.75
CA ILE A 404 -3.53 5.54 -25.60
C ILE A 404 -4.85 4.78 -25.58
N ALA A 405 -4.97 3.85 -24.64
CA ALA A 405 -6.15 3.03 -24.45
C ALA A 405 -7.07 3.64 -23.40
N PHE A 406 -8.36 3.79 -23.71
CA PHE A 406 -9.38 4.16 -22.73
C PHE A 406 -10.01 2.92 -22.12
N ASP A 407 -9.97 2.82 -20.80
CA ASP A 407 -10.73 1.85 -20.04
C ASP A 407 -11.95 2.53 -19.41
N PHE A 408 -13.15 2.03 -19.73
CA PHE A 408 -14.40 2.67 -19.33
C PHE A 408 -15.15 1.89 -18.27
N ILE A 409 -15.44 2.57 -17.18
CA ILE A 409 -16.28 2.07 -16.10
C ILE A 409 -17.68 2.66 -16.28
N TYR A 410 -18.68 1.79 -16.41
CA TYR A 410 -20.07 2.24 -16.53
C TYR A 410 -20.58 2.80 -15.20
N ASN A 411 -21.06 4.04 -15.24
CA ASN A 411 -21.53 4.79 -14.08
C ASN A 411 -23.02 5.15 -14.20
N GLY A 412 -23.81 4.26 -14.81
CA GLY A 412 -25.27 4.38 -14.93
C GLY A 412 -25.75 5.40 -15.95
N GLY A 413 -27.07 5.45 -16.17
CA GLY A 413 -27.72 6.38 -17.10
C GLY A 413 -27.84 5.87 -18.53
N ASP A 414 -28.81 6.41 -19.28
CA ASP A 414 -28.99 6.07 -20.70
C ASP A 414 -28.05 6.92 -21.55
N ILE A 415 -26.82 6.44 -21.73
CA ILE A 415 -25.75 7.12 -22.49
C ILE A 415 -25.58 6.56 -23.90
N LEU A 416 -26.47 5.68 -24.36
CA LEU A 416 -26.38 5.09 -25.69
C LEU A 416 -26.59 6.16 -26.76
N ASN A 417 -25.76 6.16 -27.81
CA ASN A 417 -25.72 7.18 -28.87
C ASN A 417 -25.39 8.60 -28.39
N GLN A 418 -24.96 8.77 -27.14
CA GLN A 418 -24.46 10.05 -26.66
C GLN A 418 -23.00 10.25 -27.06
N THR A 419 -22.62 11.50 -27.24
CA THR A 419 -21.22 11.92 -27.39
C THR A 419 -20.79 12.58 -26.09
N LEU A 420 -19.82 11.98 -25.41
CA LEU A 420 -19.35 12.44 -24.11
C LEU A 420 -17.98 13.09 -24.24
N ASP A 421 -17.80 14.21 -23.54
CA ASP A 421 -16.53 14.93 -23.45
C ASP A 421 -15.55 14.17 -22.54
N LEU A 422 -14.33 13.92 -23.04
CA LEU A 422 -13.29 13.20 -22.30
C LEU A 422 -12.14 14.10 -21.86
N ILE A 423 -11.55 14.82 -22.82
CA ILE A 423 -10.38 15.68 -22.57
C ILE A 423 -10.59 17.02 -23.26
N SER A 424 -10.61 18.10 -22.47
CA SER A 424 -10.57 19.48 -22.97
C SER A 424 -9.12 19.97 -22.99
N PHE A 425 -8.52 20.07 -24.19
CA PHE A 425 -7.20 20.66 -24.39
C PHE A 425 -7.30 22.19 -24.41
N GLY A 426 -6.27 22.88 -23.91
CA GLY A 426 -6.39 24.33 -23.73
C GLY A 426 -6.31 25.15 -25.01
N GLY A 427 -5.54 24.68 -26.01
CA GLY A 427 -5.38 25.37 -27.30
C GLY A 427 -6.50 25.10 -28.28
N THR A 428 -6.42 25.61 -29.52
CA THR A 428 -7.33 25.27 -30.64
C THR A 428 -6.74 24.24 -31.60
N THR A 429 -5.51 23.79 -31.36
CA THR A 429 -4.84 22.77 -32.16
C THR A 429 -4.62 21.53 -31.31
N THR A 430 -4.87 20.36 -31.90
CA THR A 430 -4.68 19.08 -31.23
C THR A 430 -3.19 18.74 -31.24
N GLY A 431 -2.64 18.43 -30.06
CA GLY A 431 -1.27 17.94 -29.93
C GLY A 431 -1.18 16.41 -30.06
N ILE A 432 -2.31 15.71 -30.08
CA ILE A 432 -2.41 14.25 -30.19
C ILE A 432 -3.33 13.92 -31.37
N ALA A 433 -2.92 12.96 -32.21
CA ALA A 433 -3.73 12.51 -33.34
C ALA A 433 -4.88 11.60 -32.87
N LEU A 434 -6.04 11.63 -33.55
CA LEU A 434 -7.17 10.75 -33.20
C LEU A 434 -6.80 9.26 -33.28
N SER A 435 -5.93 8.88 -34.22
CA SER A 435 -5.49 7.50 -34.40
C SER A 435 -4.68 6.96 -33.22
N THR A 436 -4.19 7.82 -32.33
CA THR A 436 -3.50 7.42 -31.10
C THR A 436 -4.47 6.83 -30.06
N PHE A 437 -5.76 7.18 -30.11
CA PHE A 437 -6.73 6.74 -29.14
C PHE A 437 -7.45 5.46 -29.57
N THR A 438 -7.58 4.52 -28.64
CA THR A 438 -8.35 3.29 -28.81
C THR A 438 -9.13 2.97 -27.54
N LEU A 439 -10.12 2.09 -27.62
CA LEU A 439 -10.63 1.40 -26.45
C LEU A 439 -9.59 0.38 -25.96
N SER A 440 -9.51 0.21 -24.65
CA SER A 440 -8.76 -0.90 -24.05
C SER A 440 -9.45 -2.23 -24.38
N GLN A 441 -8.68 -3.32 -24.38
CA GLN A 441 -9.24 -4.65 -24.57
C GLN A 441 -10.31 -4.96 -23.50
N ALA A 442 -10.07 -4.56 -22.25
CA ALA A 442 -11.01 -4.75 -21.14
C ALA A 442 -12.33 -3.99 -21.36
N ALA A 443 -12.28 -2.77 -21.91
CA ALA A 443 -13.48 -1.99 -22.23
C ALA A 443 -14.28 -2.66 -23.35
N VAL A 444 -13.63 -3.14 -24.41
CA VAL A 444 -14.27 -3.86 -25.51
C VAL A 444 -14.92 -5.15 -25.01
N GLU A 445 -14.20 -5.95 -24.21
CA GLU A 445 -14.73 -7.19 -23.61
C GLU A 445 -15.89 -6.93 -22.66
N SER A 446 -15.90 -5.77 -22.00
CA SER A 446 -17.03 -5.36 -21.17
C SER A 446 -18.25 -4.96 -21.99
N GLY A 447 -18.14 -4.76 -23.30
CA GLY A 447 -19.25 -4.41 -24.21
C GLY A 447 -19.27 -2.95 -24.66
N TRP A 448 -18.23 -2.17 -24.37
CA TRP A 448 -18.10 -0.82 -24.90
C TRP A 448 -17.76 -0.85 -26.39
N ALA A 449 -18.48 -0.06 -27.17
CA ALA A 449 -18.11 0.26 -28.56
C ALA A 449 -18.45 1.72 -28.85
N GLY A 450 -17.67 2.33 -29.73
CA GLY A 450 -17.85 3.73 -30.09
C GLY A 450 -16.68 4.27 -30.91
N THR A 451 -16.72 5.58 -31.17
CA THR A 451 -15.69 6.26 -31.96
C THR A 451 -15.18 7.51 -31.25
N PHE A 452 -13.87 7.73 -31.31
CA PHE A 452 -13.26 8.97 -30.87
C PHE A 452 -13.39 10.05 -31.94
N SER A 453 -13.63 11.28 -31.52
CA SER A 453 -13.63 12.44 -32.40
C SER A 453 -13.15 13.69 -31.66
N TYR A 454 -12.79 14.74 -32.41
CA TYR A 454 -12.56 16.06 -31.84
C TYR A 454 -13.79 16.95 -32.10
N GLY A 455 -14.36 17.48 -31.03
CA GLY A 455 -15.43 18.47 -31.04
C GLY A 455 -14.96 19.88 -30.70
N GLY A 456 -15.92 20.81 -30.60
CA GLY A 456 -15.66 22.23 -30.32
C GLY A 456 -14.87 22.90 -31.44
N ASP A 457 -13.87 23.70 -31.07
CA ASP A 457 -12.91 24.33 -32.00
C ASP A 457 -11.76 23.37 -32.38
N GLY A 458 -12.00 22.05 -32.26
CA GLY A 458 -11.02 21.00 -32.52
C GLY A 458 -10.23 20.56 -31.29
N ASN A 459 -10.48 21.11 -30.10
CA ASN A 459 -9.67 20.89 -28.90
C ASN A 459 -10.33 20.01 -27.83
N LEU A 460 -11.51 19.47 -28.11
CA LEU A 460 -12.26 18.65 -27.17
C LEU A 460 -12.29 17.21 -27.67
N LEU A 461 -11.53 16.32 -27.02
CA LEU A 461 -11.63 14.89 -27.31
C LEU A 461 -12.96 14.37 -26.78
N GLN A 462 -13.71 13.71 -27.64
CA GLN A 462 -15.03 13.17 -27.34
C GLN A 462 -15.11 11.69 -27.74
N PHE A 463 -16.04 10.96 -27.13
CA PHE A 463 -16.36 9.59 -27.48
C PHE A 463 -17.86 9.43 -27.73
N THR A 464 -18.23 8.97 -28.92
CA THR A 464 -19.60 8.66 -29.29
C THR A 464 -19.89 7.19 -29.03
N ILE A 465 -20.80 6.92 -28.10
CA ILE A 465 -21.11 5.59 -27.60
C ILE A 465 -22.08 4.88 -28.55
N ILE A 466 -21.71 3.71 -29.06
CA ILE A 466 -22.54 2.85 -29.93
C ILE A 466 -23.04 1.63 -29.15
N SER A 467 -22.29 1.15 -28.16
CA SER A 467 -22.76 0.17 -27.20
C SER A 467 -22.14 0.41 -25.83
N VAL A 468 -22.88 0.01 -24.80
CA VAL A 468 -22.43 0.00 -23.41
C VAL A 468 -22.46 -1.44 -22.91
N PRO A 469 -21.68 -1.78 -21.86
CA PRO A 469 -21.82 -3.04 -21.15
C PRO A 469 -23.29 -3.31 -20.81
N GLU A 470 -23.80 -4.48 -21.20
CA GLU A 470 -25.13 -4.89 -20.76
C GLU A 470 -25.12 -4.94 -19.22
N PRO A 471 -26.04 -4.24 -18.54
CA PRO A 471 -26.15 -4.36 -17.10
C PRO A 471 -26.31 -5.83 -16.77
N ARG A 472 -25.39 -6.42 -16.01
CA ARG A 472 -25.43 -7.86 -15.65
C ARG A 472 -26.79 -8.28 -15.07
N ILE A 473 -27.53 -7.32 -14.51
CA ILE A 473 -28.93 -7.46 -14.06
C ILE A 473 -29.85 -8.02 -15.16
N TRP A 474 -29.70 -7.66 -16.43
CA TRP A 474 -30.52 -8.20 -17.52
C TRP A 474 -30.24 -9.67 -17.79
N MET A 475 -28.98 -10.11 -17.69
CA MET A 475 -28.66 -11.54 -17.76
C MET A 475 -29.29 -12.32 -16.60
N PHE A 476 -29.25 -11.78 -15.38
CA PHE A 476 -29.94 -12.40 -14.24
C PHE A 476 -31.47 -12.41 -14.39
N MET A 477 -32.07 -11.34 -14.93
CA MET A 477 -33.51 -11.31 -15.21
C MET A 477 -33.91 -12.30 -16.31
N MET A 478 -33.11 -12.43 -17.37
CA MET A 478 -33.36 -13.40 -18.44
C MET A 478 -33.15 -14.84 -17.98
N ALA A 479 -32.11 -15.12 -17.19
CA ALA A 479 -31.88 -16.42 -16.56
C ALA A 479 -33.02 -16.77 -15.59
N GLY A 480 -33.46 -15.81 -14.77
CA GLY A 480 -34.61 -15.95 -13.89
C GLY A 480 -35.92 -16.21 -14.65
N LEU A 481 -36.17 -15.49 -15.75
CA LEU A 481 -37.31 -15.73 -16.63
C LEU A 481 -37.27 -17.12 -17.26
N LEU A 482 -36.11 -17.56 -17.76
CA LEU A 482 -35.92 -18.89 -18.32
C LEU A 482 -36.14 -19.99 -17.28
N LEU A 483 -35.70 -19.79 -16.03
CA LEU A 483 -35.97 -20.69 -14.91
C LEU A 483 -37.48 -20.78 -14.59
N VAL A 484 -38.17 -19.64 -14.53
CA VAL A 484 -39.62 -19.59 -14.30
C VAL A 484 -40.38 -20.29 -15.43
N PHE A 485 -40.02 -20.03 -16.70
CA PHE A 485 -40.60 -20.73 -17.84
C PHE A 485 -40.30 -22.23 -17.81
N GLY A 486 -39.10 -22.64 -17.42
CA GLY A 486 -38.74 -24.04 -17.21
C GLY A 486 -39.59 -24.73 -16.14
N VAL A 487 -39.83 -24.05 -15.01
CA VAL A 487 -40.68 -24.56 -13.91
C VAL A 487 -42.15 -24.66 -14.36
N ILE A 488 -42.69 -23.65 -15.04
CA ILE A 488 -44.06 -23.66 -15.56
C ILE A 488 -44.24 -24.77 -16.61
N TYR A 489 -43.28 -24.91 -17.54
CA TYR A 489 -43.30 -25.95 -18.55
C TYR A 489 -43.24 -27.36 -17.94
N ARG A 490 -42.40 -27.56 -16.91
CA ARG A 490 -42.30 -28.84 -16.19
C ARG A 490 -43.56 -29.16 -15.38
N ARG A 491 -44.20 -28.15 -14.77
CA ARG A 491 -45.46 -28.31 -14.01
C ARG A 491 -46.65 -28.61 -14.92
N ASN A 492 -46.69 -28.01 -16.11
CA ASN A 492 -47.73 -28.29 -17.11
C ASN A 492 -47.62 -29.69 -17.73
N ARG A 493 -46.42 -30.30 -17.76
CA ARG A 493 -46.27 -31.71 -18.14
C ARG A 493 -46.75 -32.71 -17.09
N GLN A 494 -46.96 -32.30 -15.84
CA GLN A 494 -47.34 -33.21 -14.74
C GLN A 494 -48.82 -33.15 -14.36
N THR A 495 -49.62 -32.30 -15.00
CA THR A 495 -51.03 -32.13 -14.60
C THR A 495 -51.96 -32.05 -15.82
N ILE A 496 -52.26 -33.21 -16.41
CA ILE A 496 -53.51 -33.40 -17.16
C ILE A 496 -54.52 -34.03 -16.19
N SER A 497 -55.18 -33.19 -15.40
CA SER A 497 -56.55 -33.46 -14.91
C SER A 497 -57.18 -32.18 -14.35
N THR A 498 -58.16 -31.67 -15.11
CA THR A 498 -59.35 -30.91 -14.69
C THR A 498 -59.20 -29.68 -13.77
N ASN A 499 -59.62 -28.54 -14.36
CA ASN A 499 -60.35 -27.41 -13.77
C ASN A 499 -59.72 -26.68 -12.57
N ARG A 500 -59.11 -25.51 -12.85
CA ARG A 500 -59.48 -24.23 -12.23
C ARG A 500 -58.81 -23.06 -12.97
N VAL A 501 -59.66 -22.29 -13.65
CA VAL A 501 -59.38 -20.96 -14.18
C VAL A 501 -59.59 -19.96 -13.03
N GLY A 502 -58.60 -19.12 -12.77
CA GLY A 502 -58.69 -17.99 -11.84
C GLY A 502 -57.44 -17.84 -10.99
N PHE A 503 -56.86 -16.64 -10.99
CA PHE A 503 -55.61 -16.22 -10.33
C PHE A 503 -54.31 -16.40 -11.12
N LEU A 504 -54.24 -15.81 -12.31
CA LEU A 504 -52.97 -15.54 -12.99
C LEU A 504 -53.00 -14.13 -13.61
N GLY A 505 -53.05 -13.09 -12.78
CA GLY A 505 -53.13 -11.71 -13.28
C GLY A 505 -52.58 -10.60 -12.39
N ILE A 506 -52.29 -10.85 -11.10
CA ILE A 506 -51.94 -9.75 -10.16
C ILE A 506 -50.53 -9.91 -9.53
N SER A 507 -49.90 -11.07 -9.61
CA SER A 507 -48.58 -11.29 -8.97
C SER A 507 -47.36 -10.84 -9.78
N VAL A 508 -47.51 -10.48 -11.05
CA VAL A 508 -46.36 -10.12 -11.92
C VAL A 508 -45.97 -8.64 -11.83
N MET A 509 -46.87 -7.74 -11.40
CA MET A 509 -46.55 -6.30 -11.31
C MET A 509 -46.01 -5.83 -9.94
N LEU A 510 -46.10 -6.63 -8.88
CA LEU A 510 -45.62 -6.23 -7.54
C LEU A 510 -44.18 -6.66 -7.23
N PHE A 511 -43.54 -7.44 -8.11
CA PHE A 511 -42.12 -7.81 -7.96
C PHE A 511 -41.14 -6.83 -8.65
N LEU A 512 -41.65 -5.82 -9.36
CA LEU A 512 -40.83 -4.89 -10.13
C LEU A 512 -40.26 -3.71 -9.32
N ALA A 513 -40.63 -3.54 -8.05
CA ALA A 513 -40.33 -2.32 -7.28
C ALA A 513 -39.24 -2.45 -6.21
N ILE A 514 -38.62 -3.63 -6.02
CA ILE A 514 -37.55 -3.80 -5.02
C ILE A 514 -36.50 -4.78 -5.54
N SER A 515 -35.70 -4.36 -6.52
CA SER A 515 -34.38 -4.96 -6.74
C SER A 515 -33.39 -4.16 -5.90
N PHE A 516 -33.34 -4.42 -4.59
CA PHE A 516 -32.11 -4.13 -3.87
C PHE A 516 -31.04 -4.98 -4.54
N THR A 517 -30.07 -4.33 -5.19
CA THR A 517 -28.76 -4.91 -5.47
C THR A 517 -28.10 -5.21 -4.12
N ALA A 518 -28.59 -6.24 -3.44
CA ALA A 518 -27.83 -6.89 -2.39
C ALA A 518 -26.59 -7.45 -3.11
N ARG A 519 -25.46 -6.75 -2.99
CA ARG A 519 -24.17 -7.32 -3.33
C ARG A 519 -24.11 -8.68 -2.65
N ALA A 520 -23.91 -9.73 -3.43
CA ALA A 520 -23.82 -11.07 -2.89
C ALA A 520 -22.63 -11.10 -1.92
N GLU A 521 -22.92 -11.13 -0.63
CA GLU A 521 -21.92 -11.06 0.43
C GLU A 521 -21.11 -12.36 0.44
N ASN A 522 -19.79 -12.24 0.57
CA ASN A 522 -18.94 -13.40 0.82
C ASN A 522 -19.32 -14.01 2.18
N LEU A 523 -19.69 -15.28 2.18
CA LEU A 523 -20.14 -15.98 3.38
C LEU A 523 -18.98 -16.40 4.30
N ILE A 524 -17.74 -16.26 3.85
CA ILE A 524 -16.53 -16.57 4.62
C ILE A 524 -16.11 -15.34 5.43
N PRO A 525 -16.10 -15.42 6.78
CA PRO A 525 -15.58 -14.35 7.60
C PRO A 525 -14.06 -14.33 7.52
N ASN A 526 -13.47 -13.13 7.49
CA ASN A 526 -12.03 -12.94 7.39
C ASN A 526 -11.39 -13.71 6.21
N PRO A 527 -11.87 -13.45 4.97
CA PRO A 527 -11.50 -14.25 3.81
C PRO A 527 -10.02 -14.15 3.43
N GLY A 528 -9.41 -12.97 3.64
CA GLY A 528 -7.98 -12.72 3.42
C GLY A 528 -7.16 -12.70 4.71
N PHE A 529 -7.60 -13.35 5.79
CA PHE A 529 -6.82 -13.51 7.03
C PHE A 529 -6.39 -12.23 7.79
N GLU A 530 -6.81 -11.04 7.33
CA GLU A 530 -6.47 -9.73 7.89
C GLU A 530 -6.82 -9.52 9.38
N ALA A 531 -7.86 -10.20 9.88
CA ALA A 531 -8.22 -10.22 11.31
C ALA A 531 -7.46 -11.30 12.13
N GLY A 532 -6.35 -11.78 11.58
CA GLY A 532 -5.53 -12.85 12.11
C GLY A 532 -6.21 -14.23 12.13
N MET A 533 -5.72 -15.14 12.96
CA MET A 533 -6.26 -16.51 13.07
C MET A 533 -7.57 -16.60 13.86
N SER A 534 -8.02 -15.52 14.52
CA SER A 534 -9.16 -15.53 15.45
C SER A 534 -10.49 -15.96 14.81
N ARG A 535 -10.62 -15.82 13.49
CA ARG A 535 -11.80 -16.20 12.70
C ARG A 535 -11.66 -17.57 12.02
N TRP A 536 -10.63 -18.32 12.38
CA TRP A 536 -10.36 -19.67 11.90
C TRP A 536 -10.21 -20.61 13.10
N LYS A 537 -10.73 -21.83 12.98
CA LYS A 537 -10.59 -22.85 14.03
C LYS A 537 -9.14 -23.32 14.10
N SER A 538 -8.74 -23.82 15.27
CA SER A 538 -7.47 -24.54 15.42
C SER A 538 -7.36 -25.63 14.35
N PRO A 539 -6.15 -25.85 13.79
CA PRO A 539 -5.99 -26.77 12.68
C PRO A 539 -6.39 -28.19 13.09
N TYR A 540 -7.16 -28.85 12.22
CA TYR A 540 -7.43 -30.28 12.35
C TYR A 540 -6.24 -31.05 11.77
N ILE A 541 -5.56 -31.81 12.62
CA ILE A 541 -4.45 -32.69 12.23
C ILE A 541 -4.85 -34.14 12.56
N PRO A 542 -5.10 -35.00 11.55
CA PRO A 542 -5.44 -36.39 11.79
C PRO A 542 -4.27 -37.16 12.42
N ALA A 543 -4.59 -38.26 13.11
CA ALA A 543 -3.62 -39.05 13.88
C ALA A 543 -2.35 -39.44 13.08
N ASP A 544 -2.50 -39.79 11.80
CA ASP A 544 -1.38 -40.16 10.92
C ASP A 544 -0.49 -38.98 10.48
N SER A 545 -0.79 -37.76 10.94
CA SER A 545 -0.05 -36.53 10.61
C SER A 545 0.41 -35.75 11.83
N GLN A 546 0.05 -36.18 13.05
CA GLN A 546 0.41 -35.47 14.29
C GLN A 546 1.92 -35.39 14.51
N GLU A 547 2.66 -36.44 14.12
CA GLU A 547 4.12 -36.50 14.25
C GLU A 547 4.87 -35.85 13.07
N LYS A 548 4.15 -35.40 12.04
CA LYS A 548 4.74 -34.90 10.77
C LYS A 548 5.08 -33.41 10.77
N GLY A 549 5.14 -32.79 11.95
CA GLY A 549 5.45 -31.37 12.11
C GLY A 549 4.47 -30.45 11.37
N CYS A 550 3.16 -30.72 11.46
CA CYS A 550 2.15 -29.87 10.83
C CYS A 550 1.96 -28.56 11.61
N VAL A 551 2.10 -27.42 10.95
CA VAL A 551 1.98 -26.09 11.55
C VAL A 551 1.09 -25.18 10.70
N PHE A 552 0.14 -24.50 11.32
CA PHE A 552 -0.63 -23.41 10.72
C PHE A 552 -0.19 -22.08 11.33
N THR A 553 0.26 -21.15 10.49
CA THR A 553 0.63 -19.79 10.87
C THR A 553 0.01 -18.77 9.90
N LEU A 554 0.15 -17.49 10.23
CA LEU A 554 -0.02 -16.42 9.25
C LEU A 554 1.33 -16.14 8.58
N SER A 555 1.31 -15.71 7.33
CA SER A 555 2.47 -15.16 6.63
C SER A 555 2.20 -13.71 6.25
N GLU A 556 3.18 -12.84 6.52
CA GLU A 556 3.15 -11.42 6.17
C GLU A 556 3.91 -11.11 4.87
N THR A 557 4.78 -12.01 4.44
CA THR A 557 5.71 -11.79 3.32
C THR A 557 5.27 -12.47 2.03
N ASP A 558 4.36 -13.44 2.13
CA ASP A 558 3.94 -14.27 1.00
C ASP A 558 2.47 -14.05 0.64
N THR A 559 1.89 -12.89 0.94
CA THR A 559 0.46 -12.62 0.73
C THR A 559 0.08 -12.51 -0.74
N HIS A 560 -1.18 -12.80 -1.08
CA HIS A 560 -1.73 -12.50 -2.41
C HIS A 560 -2.24 -11.06 -2.41
N SER A 561 -3.05 -10.73 -1.40
CA SER A 561 -3.49 -9.37 -1.13
C SER A 561 -3.43 -9.11 0.39
N GLY A 562 -3.63 -7.86 0.81
CA GLY A 562 -3.61 -7.53 2.24
C GLY A 562 -2.26 -7.74 2.94
N GLN A 563 -2.32 -7.84 4.26
CA GLN A 563 -1.17 -7.99 5.16
C GLN A 563 -0.90 -9.43 5.56
N PHE A 564 -1.90 -10.32 5.51
CA PHE A 564 -1.75 -11.68 5.99
C PHE A 564 -2.32 -12.69 4.99
N CYS A 565 -1.68 -13.84 4.89
CA CYS A 565 -2.29 -15.03 4.28
C CYS A 565 -2.12 -16.23 5.21
N ALA A 566 -2.91 -17.28 5.02
CA ALA A 566 -2.71 -18.54 5.73
C ALA A 566 -1.50 -19.28 5.19
N ALA A 567 -0.61 -19.72 6.06
CA ALA A 567 0.50 -20.61 5.73
C ALA A 567 0.35 -21.93 6.49
N MET A 568 0.30 -23.03 5.75
CA MET A 568 0.23 -24.40 6.25
C MET A 568 1.53 -25.11 5.88
N GLU A 569 2.24 -25.66 6.86
CA GLU A 569 3.52 -26.34 6.63
C GLU A 569 3.51 -27.74 7.25
N ALA A 570 4.21 -28.68 6.60
CA ALA A 570 4.48 -30.01 7.15
C ALA A 570 5.94 -30.42 6.89
N ALA A 571 6.60 -30.94 7.91
CA ALA A 571 8.01 -31.34 7.85
C ALA A 571 8.20 -32.68 7.12
N GLU A 572 7.21 -33.57 7.14
CA GLU A 572 7.33 -34.92 6.55
C GLU A 572 6.33 -35.18 5.40
N PRO A 573 6.67 -36.02 4.42
CA PRO A 573 5.77 -36.40 3.32
C PRO A 573 4.46 -37.06 3.76
N GLY A 574 3.44 -36.99 2.90
CA GLY A 574 2.14 -37.58 3.14
C GLY A 574 1.37 -37.00 4.34
N ALA A 575 1.74 -35.82 4.82
CA ALA A 575 1.06 -35.13 5.91
C ALA A 575 -0.30 -34.57 5.46
N ARG A 576 -1.22 -34.46 6.42
CA ARG A 576 -2.54 -33.87 6.22
C ARG A 576 -2.83 -32.88 7.33
N MET A 577 -3.39 -31.75 6.98
CA MET A 577 -3.86 -30.75 7.94
C MET A 577 -4.99 -29.97 7.28
N ALA A 578 -5.96 -29.52 8.08
CA ALA A 578 -7.05 -28.69 7.61
C ALA A 578 -7.24 -27.46 8.49
N ILE A 579 -7.66 -26.35 7.89
CA ILE A 579 -8.18 -25.19 8.61
C ILE A 579 -9.62 -24.92 8.16
N THR A 580 -10.44 -24.46 9.10
CA THR A 580 -11.89 -24.26 8.92
C THR A 580 -12.27 -22.87 9.42
N PRO A 581 -13.08 -22.08 8.70
CA PRO A 581 -13.61 -20.84 9.24
C PRO A 581 -14.40 -21.07 10.55
N ALA A 582 -14.29 -20.14 11.50
CA ALA A 582 -14.82 -20.30 12.86
C ALA A 582 -16.35 -20.47 12.90
N ASN A 583 -17.06 -19.84 11.96
CA ASN A 583 -18.53 -19.86 11.87
C ASN A 583 -19.11 -21.06 11.08
N MET A 584 -18.30 -22.06 10.73
CA MET A 584 -18.78 -23.26 10.03
C MET A 584 -19.47 -24.26 10.97
N PRO A 585 -20.54 -24.95 10.50
CA PRO A 585 -21.10 -24.90 9.14
C PRO A 585 -22.03 -23.69 8.93
N LEU A 586 -22.02 -23.12 7.72
CA LEU A 586 -22.89 -22.04 7.26
C LEU A 586 -24.27 -22.58 6.87
N ALA A 587 -25.33 -21.80 7.08
CA ALA A 587 -26.63 -22.10 6.50
C ALA A 587 -26.59 -21.85 4.99
N VAL A 588 -27.10 -22.79 4.19
CA VAL A 588 -27.15 -22.70 2.73
C VAL A 588 -28.56 -23.02 2.22
N GLN A 589 -28.87 -22.52 1.02
CA GLN A 589 -30.11 -22.84 0.32
C GLN A 589 -29.78 -23.67 -0.91
N LEU A 590 -30.79 -24.37 -1.43
CA LEU A 590 -30.67 -25.03 -2.73
C LEU A 590 -30.31 -23.97 -3.80
N GLY A 591 -29.27 -24.26 -4.59
CA GLY A 591 -28.78 -23.36 -5.63
C GLY A 591 -27.28 -23.56 -5.91
N SER A 592 -26.77 -22.74 -6.82
CA SER A 592 -25.36 -22.71 -7.19
C SER A 592 -24.62 -21.65 -6.40
N TYR A 593 -23.38 -21.97 -6.02
CA TYR A 593 -22.50 -21.09 -5.29
C TYR A 593 -21.15 -21.05 -5.99
N HIS A 594 -20.58 -19.86 -6.06
CA HIS A 594 -19.26 -19.60 -6.61
C HIS A 594 -18.24 -19.64 -5.48
N VAL A 595 -17.25 -20.53 -5.59
CA VAL A 595 -16.16 -20.69 -4.62
C VAL A 595 -14.87 -20.22 -5.27
N THR A 596 -14.21 -19.23 -4.65
CA THR A 596 -12.87 -18.80 -5.07
C THR A 596 -11.88 -18.85 -3.93
N VAL A 597 -10.63 -19.23 -4.22
CA VAL A 597 -9.53 -19.23 -3.24
C VAL A 597 -8.23 -18.98 -4.01
N TRP A 598 -7.40 -18.05 -3.55
CA TRP A 598 -6.04 -17.94 -4.06
C TRP A 598 -5.14 -18.96 -3.37
N VAL A 599 -4.34 -19.67 -4.14
CA VAL A 599 -3.39 -20.69 -3.64
C VAL A 599 -1.99 -20.48 -4.20
N ARG A 600 -0.98 -20.77 -3.39
CA ARG A 600 0.43 -20.77 -3.80
C ARG A 600 1.21 -21.83 -3.03
N ALA A 601 2.05 -22.58 -3.72
CA ALA A 601 2.99 -23.51 -3.11
C ALA A 601 4.33 -22.81 -2.83
N GLY A 602 4.87 -22.97 -1.61
CA GLY A 602 6.22 -22.51 -1.27
C GLY A 602 7.30 -23.32 -1.99
N GLU A 603 8.53 -22.81 -2.03
CA GLU A 603 9.63 -23.44 -2.79
C GLU A 603 9.90 -24.90 -2.39
N ASN A 604 9.77 -25.21 -1.10
CA ASN A 604 9.95 -26.56 -0.55
C ASN A 604 8.71 -27.46 -0.66
N PHE A 605 7.57 -26.96 -1.13
CA PHE A 605 6.34 -27.75 -1.21
C PHE A 605 6.43 -28.88 -2.22
N ARG A 606 6.07 -30.10 -1.79
CA ARG A 606 6.01 -31.32 -2.61
C ARG A 606 4.76 -32.11 -2.24
N ALA A 607 3.90 -32.37 -3.22
CA ALA A 607 2.78 -33.29 -3.09
C ALA A 607 3.27 -34.75 -3.23
N ASP A 608 2.57 -35.70 -2.61
CA ASP A 608 2.73 -37.11 -2.95
C ASP A 608 2.44 -37.30 -4.45
N PRO A 609 3.22 -38.11 -5.21
CA PRO A 609 3.10 -38.19 -6.67
C PRO A 609 1.73 -38.60 -7.23
N SER A 610 0.87 -39.20 -6.40
CA SER A 610 -0.49 -39.62 -6.75
C SER A 610 -1.58 -38.68 -6.27
N GLN A 611 -1.22 -37.51 -5.72
CA GLN A 611 -2.12 -36.57 -5.07
C GLN A 611 -1.89 -35.15 -5.60
N THR A 612 -2.90 -34.29 -5.45
CA THR A 612 -2.84 -32.86 -5.80
C THR A 612 -1.97 -32.05 -4.82
N GLY A 613 -1.77 -32.52 -3.59
CA GLY A 613 -1.05 -31.81 -2.53
C GLY A 613 -1.91 -30.84 -1.73
N MET A 614 -3.04 -30.41 -2.30
CA MET A 614 -4.02 -29.53 -1.66
C MET A 614 -5.44 -29.90 -2.10
N LEU A 615 -6.44 -29.59 -1.29
CA LEU A 615 -7.83 -29.57 -1.72
C LEU A 615 -8.67 -28.61 -0.87
N ILE A 616 -9.79 -28.14 -1.40
CA ILE A 616 -10.86 -27.51 -0.64
C ILE A 616 -11.94 -28.58 -0.45
N ARG A 617 -12.33 -28.89 0.79
CA ARG A 617 -13.40 -29.87 1.05
C ARG A 617 -14.68 -29.16 1.49
N LEU A 618 -15.78 -29.60 0.92
CA LEU A 618 -17.13 -29.14 1.19
C LEU A 618 -17.95 -30.29 1.76
N ALA A 619 -18.45 -30.13 2.98
CA ALA A 619 -19.31 -31.10 3.64
C ALA A 619 -20.72 -30.53 3.79
N TYR A 620 -21.70 -31.21 3.23
CA TYR A 620 -23.10 -30.79 3.24
C TYR A 620 -23.86 -31.53 4.33
N PHE A 621 -24.71 -30.86 5.10
CA PHE A 621 -25.46 -31.45 6.21
C PHE A 621 -26.96 -31.20 6.04
N SER A 622 -27.77 -32.16 6.49
CA SER A 622 -29.24 -32.05 6.55
C SER A 622 -29.70 -31.97 8.00
N GLY A 623 -30.49 -30.96 8.35
CA GLY A 623 -30.97 -30.75 9.71
C GLY A 623 -29.85 -30.60 10.74
N ALA A 624 -30.12 -31.07 11.96
CA ALA A 624 -29.15 -31.08 13.07
C ALA A 624 -28.14 -32.25 13.00
N ASN A 625 -28.20 -33.11 11.98
CA ASN A 625 -27.31 -34.26 11.87
C ASN A 625 -25.84 -33.82 11.77
N LYS A 626 -24.96 -34.54 12.49
CA LYS A 626 -23.51 -34.32 12.45
C LYS A 626 -22.82 -35.09 11.33
N THR A 627 -23.52 -36.03 10.70
CA THR A 627 -23.00 -36.81 9.57
C THR A 627 -23.28 -36.04 8.28
N PRO A 628 -22.26 -35.74 7.45
CA PRO A 628 -22.46 -35.12 6.17
C PRO A 628 -23.31 -35.99 5.24
N LEU A 629 -24.29 -35.38 4.58
CA LEU A 629 -25.08 -35.94 3.48
C LEU A 629 -24.21 -36.24 2.27
N LYS A 630 -23.29 -35.33 1.94
CA LYS A 630 -22.39 -35.42 0.80
C LYS A 630 -21.07 -34.73 1.12
N PHE A 631 -19.99 -35.24 0.53
CA PHE A 631 -18.72 -34.54 0.42
C PHE A 631 -18.45 -34.18 -1.04
N GLN A 632 -17.96 -32.97 -1.26
CA GLN A 632 -17.33 -32.55 -2.50
C GLN A 632 -15.95 -32.00 -2.19
N SER A 633 -15.03 -32.13 -3.14
CA SER A 633 -13.70 -31.57 -3.05
C SER A 633 -13.40 -30.76 -4.31
N ILE A 634 -12.63 -29.69 -4.17
CA ILE A 634 -12.15 -28.85 -5.27
C ILE A 634 -10.62 -28.95 -5.27
N ASP A 635 -10.03 -29.27 -6.41
CA ASP A 635 -8.57 -29.25 -6.58
C ASP A 635 -8.06 -27.86 -6.99
N TRP A 636 -6.74 -27.69 -7.10
CA TRP A 636 -6.16 -26.38 -7.41
C TRP A 636 -6.51 -25.85 -8.80
N LYS A 637 -7.06 -26.68 -9.70
CA LYS A 637 -7.53 -26.26 -11.03
C LYS A 637 -9.02 -25.92 -11.04
N GLY A 638 -9.70 -25.98 -9.89
CA GLY A 638 -11.13 -25.73 -9.80
C GLY A 638 -12.00 -26.93 -10.18
N HIS A 639 -11.44 -28.14 -10.31
CA HIS A 639 -12.26 -29.32 -10.61
C HIS A 639 -13.05 -29.76 -9.38
N VAL A 640 -14.37 -29.85 -9.51
CA VAL A 640 -15.26 -30.36 -8.46
C VAL A 640 -15.38 -31.88 -8.54
N LEU A 641 -15.02 -32.57 -7.47
CA LEU A 641 -15.00 -34.03 -7.38
C LEU A 641 -15.85 -34.52 -6.19
N ASP A 642 -16.61 -35.58 -6.40
CA ASP A 642 -17.49 -36.14 -5.37
C ASP A 642 -16.75 -37.17 -4.47
N GLY A 643 -17.06 -37.15 -3.17
CA GLY A 643 -16.57 -38.12 -2.18
C GLY A 643 -15.50 -37.58 -1.23
N VAL A 644 -15.12 -38.42 -0.26
CA VAL A 644 -14.12 -38.06 0.79
C VAL A 644 -12.69 -38.17 0.27
N ASN A 645 -12.42 -39.21 -0.53
CA ASN A 645 -11.14 -39.42 -1.20
C ASN A 645 -11.39 -39.58 -2.70
N PRO A 646 -11.72 -38.51 -3.42
CA PRO A 646 -11.94 -38.60 -4.86
C PRO A 646 -10.75 -39.21 -5.61
N SER A 647 -11.02 -39.75 -6.79
CA SER A 647 -10.02 -40.06 -7.81
C SER A 647 -10.12 -39.05 -8.95
N GLY A 648 -9.05 -38.85 -9.73
CA GLY A 648 -9.08 -37.93 -10.87
C GLY A 648 -8.64 -36.49 -10.58
N TRP A 649 -7.82 -36.32 -9.54
CA TRP A 649 -7.19 -35.03 -9.22
C TRP A 649 -6.34 -34.49 -10.35
N ALA A 650 -6.14 -33.17 -10.37
CA ALA A 650 -5.01 -32.57 -11.06
C ALA A 650 -3.70 -33.26 -10.64
N THR A 651 -3.01 -33.84 -11.62
CA THR A 651 -1.68 -34.46 -11.45
C THR A 651 -0.54 -33.45 -11.58
N ALA A 652 -0.83 -32.27 -12.12
CA ALA A 652 0.12 -31.18 -12.20
C ALA A 652 0.35 -30.59 -10.79
N PRO A 653 1.60 -30.17 -10.47
CA PRO A 653 1.92 -29.64 -9.15
C PRO A 653 1.20 -28.31 -8.89
N VAL A 654 0.90 -28.03 -7.62
CA VAL A 654 0.36 -26.73 -7.19
C VAL A 654 1.34 -25.62 -7.62
N PRO A 655 0.85 -24.52 -8.26
CA PRO A 655 1.70 -23.46 -8.76
C PRO A 655 2.53 -22.76 -7.68
N LYS A 656 3.75 -22.33 -8.05
CA LYS A 656 4.63 -21.50 -7.19
C LYS A 656 4.27 -20.01 -7.23
N ALA A 657 3.51 -19.59 -8.24
CA ALA A 657 2.88 -18.28 -8.31
C ALA A 657 1.46 -18.36 -7.73
N TRP A 658 0.97 -17.25 -7.19
CA TRP A 658 -0.42 -17.13 -6.78
C TRP A 658 -1.35 -17.44 -7.95
N THR A 659 -2.26 -18.38 -7.72
CA THR A 659 -3.22 -18.84 -8.73
C THR A 659 -4.60 -18.91 -8.09
N GLU A 660 -5.59 -18.32 -8.76
CA GLU A 660 -6.98 -18.40 -8.32
C GLU A 660 -7.57 -19.78 -8.65
N ILE A 661 -8.10 -20.45 -7.63
CA ILE A 661 -9.03 -21.56 -7.77
C ILE A 661 -10.41 -20.94 -7.95
N ASN A 662 -11.10 -21.29 -9.03
CA ASN A 662 -12.46 -20.82 -9.29
C ASN A 662 -13.34 -22.03 -9.65
N ALA A 663 -14.40 -22.27 -8.89
CA ALA A 663 -15.34 -23.36 -9.11
C ALA A 663 -16.77 -22.96 -8.76
N VAL A 664 -17.72 -23.48 -9.54
CA VAL A 664 -19.16 -23.42 -9.21
C VAL A 664 -19.58 -24.75 -8.62
N ILE A 665 -20.26 -24.71 -7.48
CA ILE A 665 -20.79 -25.88 -6.78
C ILE A 665 -22.31 -25.80 -6.70
N ASP A 666 -22.98 -26.96 -6.77
CA ASP A 666 -24.41 -27.08 -6.53
C ASP A 666 -24.66 -27.68 -5.16
N VAL A 667 -25.44 -26.98 -4.34
CA VAL A 667 -25.88 -27.50 -3.03
C VAL A 667 -26.80 -28.71 -3.25
N PRO A 668 -26.48 -29.90 -2.72
CA PRO A 668 -27.32 -31.08 -2.89
C PRO A 668 -28.71 -30.91 -2.30
N ASN A 669 -29.71 -31.54 -2.92
CA ASN A 669 -31.07 -31.51 -2.38
C ASN A 669 -31.11 -32.06 -0.94
N GLY A 670 -31.77 -31.33 -0.04
CA GLY A 670 -31.86 -31.64 1.39
C GLY A 670 -30.67 -31.18 2.24
N ALA A 671 -29.64 -30.58 1.63
CA ALA A 671 -28.59 -29.90 2.37
C ALA A 671 -29.09 -28.52 2.85
N GLU A 672 -28.96 -28.28 4.15
CA GLU A 672 -29.36 -27.03 4.80
C GLU A 672 -28.14 -26.27 5.34
N ARG A 673 -27.00 -26.95 5.47
CA ARG A 673 -25.76 -26.38 5.97
C ARG A 673 -24.55 -26.88 5.19
N LEU A 674 -23.52 -26.04 5.08
CA LEU A 674 -22.27 -26.29 4.38
C LEU A 674 -21.08 -26.01 5.31
N ALA A 675 -20.16 -26.95 5.47
CA ALA A 675 -18.84 -26.68 6.02
C ALA A 675 -17.80 -26.68 4.90
N MET A 676 -16.82 -25.78 5.00
CA MET A 676 -15.66 -25.75 4.12
C MET A 676 -14.37 -25.86 4.92
N ASP A 677 -13.45 -26.68 4.43
CA ASP A 677 -12.11 -26.87 4.97
C ASP A 677 -11.06 -26.66 3.88
N LEU A 678 -9.99 -25.93 4.19
CA LEU A 678 -8.80 -25.82 3.33
C LEU A 678 -7.76 -26.84 3.80
N PHE A 679 -7.32 -27.71 2.90
CA PHE A 679 -6.40 -28.80 3.23
C PHE A 679 -5.01 -28.62 2.61
N LEU A 680 -3.98 -28.79 3.44
CA LEU A 680 -2.72 -29.39 3.02
C LEU A 680 -2.98 -30.90 2.97
N TRP A 681 -2.85 -31.50 1.79
CA TRP A 681 -3.31 -32.86 1.53
C TRP A 681 -2.21 -33.75 0.97
N ARG A 682 -1.69 -34.65 1.81
CA ARG A 682 -0.69 -35.66 1.44
C ARG A 682 0.52 -34.98 0.79
N ALA A 683 1.13 -34.04 1.53
CA ALA A 683 2.22 -33.22 1.05
C ALA A 683 3.24 -32.95 2.17
N THR A 684 4.38 -32.36 1.79
CA THR A 684 5.41 -31.78 2.66
C THR A 684 5.77 -30.37 2.17
N GLY A 685 6.36 -29.55 3.03
CA GLY A 685 6.69 -28.15 2.78
C GLY A 685 5.50 -27.22 3.01
N LYS A 686 5.62 -25.98 2.54
CA LYS A 686 4.69 -24.88 2.87
C LYS A 686 3.68 -24.61 1.75
N LEU A 687 2.41 -24.45 2.10
CA LEU A 687 1.29 -24.14 1.22
C LEU A 687 0.57 -22.90 1.74
N TYR A 688 0.23 -21.97 0.85
CA TYR A 688 -0.41 -20.70 1.19
C TYR A 688 -1.81 -20.62 0.61
N PHE A 689 -2.72 -20.01 1.39
CA PHE A 689 -4.09 -19.70 1.00
C PHE A 689 -4.42 -18.24 1.30
N ASP A 690 -5.18 -17.61 0.42
CA ASP A 690 -5.62 -16.22 0.60
C ASP A 690 -6.96 -15.96 -0.09
N ASP A 691 -7.60 -14.85 0.26
CA ASP A 691 -8.81 -14.31 -0.39
C ASP A 691 -9.92 -15.34 -0.65
N VAL A 692 -10.30 -16.06 0.41
CA VAL A 692 -11.25 -17.18 0.36
C VAL A 692 -12.69 -16.68 0.22
N SER A 693 -13.42 -17.13 -0.79
CA SER A 693 -14.79 -16.67 -1.04
C SER A 693 -15.78 -17.81 -1.28
N ILE A 694 -16.97 -17.68 -0.70
CA ILE A 694 -18.17 -18.42 -1.10
C ILE A 694 -19.30 -17.40 -1.28
N ILE A 695 -19.77 -17.27 -2.52
CA ILE A 695 -20.82 -16.34 -2.89
C ILE A 695 -21.95 -17.13 -3.54
N ARG A 696 -23.20 -16.80 -3.19
CA ARG A 696 -24.36 -17.37 -3.86
C ARG A 696 -24.56 -16.69 -5.21
N GLU A 697 -24.76 -17.48 -6.27
CA GLU A 697 -25.09 -16.97 -7.60
C GLU A 697 -26.54 -16.48 -7.74
#